data_AF-R7J9Q2-F1
#
_entry.id   AF-R7J9Q2-F1
#
_cell.length_a   1.000
_cell.length_b   1.000
_cell.length_c   1.000
_cell.angle_alpha   90.00
_cell.angle_beta   90.00
_cell.angle_gamma   90.00
#
_symmetry.space_group_name_H-M   'P 1'
#
loop_
_entity.id
_entity.type
_entity.pdbx_description
1 polymer ?
#
loop_
_entity_poly.entity_id
_entity_poly.type
_entity_poly.pdbx_seq_one_letter_code
_entity_poly.pdbx_strand_id
1 'polypeptide(L)'
;MKLRIKISNGKLRRISIFGIPIFEYGIEHNQKFLKFLLFNKITQKEHEEIFYLKLNKTNGYALTFFQHWVNIIPENSKIFVIVDDKNIQEKVIDKIIFKNRKVYFIKSVRNNKLKRFLKTAKLDRCWHNAACAHLTTFYHSQKNNIRTFWNIDADDTLICLEPQKAYSCLEKVSNYAKEKNIDAFSLDFYYSRGAGKFNHWSFGVTHIINNKKLDYLLSVVHPDWFKMFEGIKPRNFDWYMNYIKATLKECKICAYSINNLLFLHDTAFFSAGWLSFMQFKENCIEYPIFKSFYNCNDIGISYIPLHDDVVKFASDIKENEGKNYLFNKFVNKDPYYRFLYRDMYKRFTVGEYYSMDNIYIKRIDKYTISKNIEKIKEKYPQNICLLTDLEEDIDFCNVISVNEIADIEDRSNTIFILAYNQDYNAISAIKELQKYDLKYLSLEQYGTPQARYYHTNEVAYKTLLEEAQNSPLTHFCPGDFENIFQAIEITRELDGDYVEIGTFQGASARAALNYLKKSNVSRKCYFIDTYEGFTYQEAQNSEDMLWKNTHTDTSMDRVHEYLANYDNFELIKSNITEDELPQKIENICVANIDVDLYDAVKSALYRVKDKIVKNGIIIAEDYGHTPALIGAQKAVGEFLEEYPDEFLPIYLHSGQMFLIKK
;
A
#
# COMPACT_ATOMS: atom_id res chain seq x y z
N MET A 1 10.65 19.67 -30.31
CA MET A 1 10.02 19.56 -28.97
C MET A 1 9.58 20.94 -28.51
N LYS A 2 8.39 21.10 -27.88
CA LYS A 2 7.80 22.40 -27.52
C LYS A 2 7.46 22.44 -26.03
N LEU A 3 8.31 23.06 -25.21
CA LEU A 3 8.17 23.11 -23.75
C LEU A 3 7.30 24.27 -23.27
N ARG A 4 6.50 24.06 -22.22
CA ARG A 4 5.76 25.11 -21.51
C ARG A 4 6.62 25.73 -20.42
N ILE A 5 6.82 27.04 -20.46
CA ILE A 5 7.65 27.77 -19.48
C ILE A 5 6.83 28.96 -18.94
N LYS A 6 6.66 29.03 -17.62
CA LYS A 6 6.11 30.20 -16.94
C LYS A 6 7.28 31.16 -16.64
N ILE A 7 7.12 32.45 -16.90
CA ILE A 7 8.10 33.49 -16.53
C ILE A 7 7.41 34.48 -15.59
N SER A 8 8.17 35.32 -14.88
CA SER A 8 7.65 36.25 -13.86
C SER A 8 6.44 37.06 -14.35
N ASN A 9 6.51 37.59 -15.58
CA ASN A 9 5.48 38.46 -16.16
C ASN A 9 4.86 37.89 -17.44
N GLY A 10 4.72 36.56 -17.54
CA GLY A 10 4.25 35.95 -18.79
C GLY A 10 4.30 34.43 -18.90
N LYS A 11 4.07 33.93 -20.12
CA LYS A 11 4.21 32.51 -20.48
C LYS A 11 4.90 32.41 -21.83
N LEU A 12 5.90 31.54 -21.94
CA LEU A 12 6.57 31.27 -23.20
C LEU A 12 6.58 29.78 -23.52
N ARG A 13 6.78 29.49 -24.79
CA ARG A 13 7.02 28.17 -25.33
C ARG A 13 8.41 28.12 -25.94
N ARG A 14 9.19 27.13 -25.55
CA ARG A 14 10.56 26.91 -26.04
C ARG A 14 10.56 25.76 -27.03
N ILE A 15 11.08 26.01 -28.23
CA ILE A 15 11.27 24.97 -29.24
C ILE A 15 12.71 24.48 -29.21
N SER A 16 12.87 23.16 -29.20
CA SER A 16 14.17 22.49 -29.18
C SER A 16 14.27 21.44 -30.28
N ILE A 17 15.47 21.34 -30.87
CA ILE A 17 15.86 20.34 -31.88
C ILE A 17 17.02 19.52 -31.27
N PHE A 18 16.93 18.19 -31.30
CA PHE A 18 17.88 17.27 -30.65
C PHE A 18 18.18 17.61 -29.17
N GLY A 19 17.19 18.10 -28.43
CA GLY A 19 17.34 18.50 -27.02
C GLY A 19 17.96 19.87 -26.79
N ILE A 20 18.36 20.59 -27.85
CA ILE A 20 18.96 21.93 -27.79
C ILE A 20 17.88 22.98 -28.07
N PRO A 21 17.66 23.95 -27.16
CA PRO A 21 16.77 25.09 -27.40
C PRO A 21 17.22 25.95 -28.58
N ILE A 22 16.32 26.21 -29.54
CA ILE A 22 16.61 26.98 -30.77
C ILE A 22 15.92 28.34 -30.77
N PHE A 23 14.65 28.42 -30.33
CA PHE A 23 13.95 29.69 -30.15
C PHE A 23 12.84 29.60 -29.12
N GLU A 24 12.47 30.74 -28.56
CA GLU A 24 11.40 30.94 -27.59
C GLU A 24 10.38 31.91 -28.15
N TYR A 25 9.10 31.64 -27.92
CA TYR A 25 8.05 32.59 -28.26
C TYR A 25 6.98 32.59 -27.18
N GLY A 26 6.38 33.73 -26.92
CA GLY A 26 5.46 33.85 -25.79
C GLY A 26 4.86 35.22 -25.66
N ILE A 27 4.25 35.43 -24.49
CA ILE A 27 3.74 36.72 -24.06
C ILE A 27 4.52 37.08 -22.79
N GLU A 28 5.13 38.27 -22.78
CA GLU A 28 5.83 38.87 -21.65
C GLU A 28 5.37 40.32 -21.52
N HIS A 29 4.94 40.76 -20.34
CA HIS A 29 4.34 42.10 -20.14
C HIS A 29 3.20 42.42 -21.14
N ASN A 30 2.31 41.45 -21.40
CA ASN A 30 1.24 41.52 -22.41
C ASN A 30 1.69 41.77 -23.86
N GLN A 31 2.99 41.68 -24.16
CA GLN A 31 3.52 41.78 -25.51
C GLN A 31 3.98 40.41 -26.03
N LYS A 32 3.67 40.10 -27.29
CA LYS A 32 4.16 38.89 -27.95
C LYS A 32 5.63 39.07 -28.33
N PHE A 33 6.44 38.05 -28.10
CA PHE A 33 7.84 38.03 -28.52
C PHE A 33 8.22 36.72 -29.22
N LEU A 34 9.26 36.80 -30.03
CA LEU A 34 9.98 35.66 -30.61
C LEU A 34 11.48 35.93 -30.44
N LYS A 35 12.18 35.04 -29.74
CA LYS A 35 13.60 35.14 -29.42
C LYS A 35 14.35 33.94 -29.98
N PHE A 36 15.31 34.19 -30.87
CA PHE A 36 16.24 33.16 -31.31
C PHE A 36 17.32 32.95 -30.25
N LEU A 37 17.56 31.69 -29.90
CA LEU A 37 18.62 31.31 -28.97
C LEU A 37 19.86 30.94 -29.79
N LEU A 38 20.91 31.76 -29.69
CA LEU A 38 22.23 31.41 -30.23
C LEU A 38 22.70 30.09 -29.58
N PHE A 39 23.40 29.25 -30.35
CA PHE A 39 24.00 28.00 -29.88
C PHE A 39 25.01 28.26 -28.76
N ASN A 40 24.52 28.35 -27.53
CA ASN A 40 25.36 28.47 -26.36
C ASN A 40 26.01 27.11 -26.09
N LYS A 41 27.33 27.09 -26.00
CA LYS A 41 28.09 25.91 -25.60
C LYS A 41 27.57 25.43 -24.24
N ILE A 42 27.27 24.13 -24.13
CA ILE A 42 26.86 23.49 -22.88
C ILE A 42 28.14 23.36 -22.04
N THR A 43 28.50 24.41 -21.31
CA THR A 43 29.58 24.42 -20.31
C THR A 43 29.02 24.94 -19.01
N GLN A 44 29.56 24.48 -17.89
CA GLN A 44 29.23 25.01 -16.56
C GLN A 44 29.91 26.38 -16.38
N LYS A 45 29.15 27.43 -16.07
CA LYS A 45 29.72 28.72 -15.65
C LYS A 45 30.12 28.66 -14.17
N GLU A 46 30.99 29.58 -13.75
CA GLU A 46 31.30 29.78 -12.34
C GLU A 46 30.01 30.05 -11.55
N HIS A 47 29.78 29.28 -10.47
CA HIS A 47 28.55 29.26 -9.66
C HIS A 47 27.25 28.75 -10.32
N GLU A 48 27.28 28.21 -11.55
CA GLU A 48 26.08 27.62 -12.16
C GLU A 48 25.85 26.19 -11.67
N GLU A 49 24.70 25.97 -11.02
CA GLU A 49 24.31 24.63 -10.58
C GLU A 49 23.63 23.82 -11.70
N ILE A 50 23.88 22.52 -11.67
CA ILE A 50 23.41 21.57 -12.69
C ILE A 50 22.68 20.42 -12.00
N PHE A 51 21.49 20.11 -12.50
CA PHE A 51 20.66 19.03 -12.00
C PHE A 51 20.33 18.06 -13.14
N TYR A 52 20.64 16.79 -12.94
CA TYR A 52 20.15 15.69 -13.76
C TYR A 52 18.93 15.08 -13.07
N LEU A 53 17.77 15.15 -13.71
CA LEU A 53 16.53 14.54 -13.23
C LEU A 53 16.22 13.31 -14.08
N LYS A 54 16.20 12.13 -13.46
CA LYS A 54 15.86 10.87 -14.14
C LYS A 54 14.36 10.59 -13.99
N LEU A 55 13.76 10.05 -15.05
CA LEU A 55 12.33 9.75 -15.10
C LEU A 55 12.09 8.52 -15.98
N ASN A 56 11.67 7.43 -15.35
CA ASN A 56 11.36 6.14 -15.98
C ASN A 56 9.89 5.72 -15.76
N LYS A 57 9.19 6.29 -14.77
CA LYS A 57 7.78 5.99 -14.44
C LYS A 57 6.80 7.07 -14.93
N THR A 58 5.54 6.70 -15.18
CA THR A 58 4.44 7.64 -15.51
C THR A 58 3.14 7.43 -14.75
N ASN A 59 3.19 6.69 -13.64
CA ASN A 59 2.06 6.67 -12.72
C ASN A 59 1.77 8.09 -12.18
N GLY A 60 0.58 8.29 -11.61
CA GLY A 60 0.08 9.61 -11.26
C GLY A 60 1.00 10.39 -10.31
N TYR A 61 1.73 9.71 -9.42
CA TYR A 61 2.60 10.33 -8.43
C TYR A 61 4.02 10.64 -8.96
N ALA A 62 4.56 9.87 -9.91
CA ALA A 62 5.90 10.11 -10.45
C ALA A 62 6.03 11.51 -11.07
N LEU A 63 5.02 11.97 -11.81
CA LEU A 63 5.00 13.32 -12.38
C LEU A 63 4.88 14.41 -11.30
N THR A 64 4.29 14.09 -10.16
CA THR A 64 4.16 14.99 -9.01
C THR A 64 5.49 15.16 -8.29
N PHE A 65 6.21 14.06 -8.06
CA PHE A 65 7.56 14.11 -7.50
C PHE A 65 8.48 14.89 -8.44
N PHE A 66 8.38 14.62 -9.74
CA PHE A 66 9.15 15.34 -10.75
C PHE A 66 8.85 16.84 -10.74
N GLN A 67 7.58 17.24 -10.70
CA GLN A 67 7.20 18.65 -10.62
C GLN A 67 7.73 19.31 -9.33
N HIS A 68 7.73 18.59 -8.21
CA HIS A 68 8.27 19.07 -6.95
C HIS A 68 9.79 19.30 -7.03
N TRP A 69 10.55 18.36 -7.57
CA TRP A 69 11.98 18.53 -7.84
C TRP A 69 12.28 19.73 -8.74
N VAL A 70 11.50 19.91 -9.83
CA VAL A 70 11.61 21.09 -10.69
C VAL A 70 11.38 22.39 -9.90
N ASN A 71 10.48 22.38 -8.91
CA ASN A 71 10.22 23.55 -8.07
C ASN A 71 11.35 23.83 -7.07
N ILE A 72 12.04 22.80 -6.56
CA ILE A 72 13.18 22.93 -5.64
C ILE A 72 14.36 23.63 -6.33
N ILE A 73 14.64 23.26 -7.57
CA ILE A 73 15.84 23.73 -8.29
C ILE A 73 15.79 25.26 -8.46
N PRO A 74 16.88 26.02 -8.24
CA PRO A 74 16.90 27.46 -8.50
C PRO A 74 16.65 27.83 -9.97
N GLU A 75 16.13 29.05 -10.23
CA GLU A 75 15.76 29.46 -11.60
C GLU A 75 16.96 29.64 -12.54
N ASN A 76 18.13 29.99 -11.99
CA ASN A 76 19.38 30.17 -12.72
C ASN A 76 20.10 28.85 -13.07
N SER A 77 19.65 27.72 -12.54
CA SER A 77 20.26 26.40 -12.75
C SER A 77 19.89 25.79 -14.11
N LYS A 78 20.72 24.84 -14.57
CA LYS A 78 20.43 24.01 -15.74
C LYS A 78 19.86 22.65 -15.31
N ILE A 79 18.76 22.25 -15.95
CA ILE A 79 18.11 20.96 -15.74
C ILE A 79 18.32 20.08 -16.98
N PHE A 80 18.88 18.91 -16.78
CA PHE A 80 18.96 17.84 -17.77
C PHE A 80 17.98 16.73 -17.38
N VAL A 81 16.93 16.55 -18.16
CA VAL A 81 15.94 15.49 -17.97
C VAL A 81 16.40 14.27 -18.75
N ILE A 82 16.71 13.18 -18.05
CA ILE A 82 17.06 11.89 -18.63
C ILE A 82 15.79 11.07 -18.76
N VAL A 83 15.36 10.84 -20.00
CA VAL A 83 14.16 10.07 -20.32
C VAL A 83 14.35 9.34 -21.65
N ASP A 84 14.20 8.01 -21.62
CA ASP A 84 14.38 7.17 -22.81
C ASP A 84 13.08 7.01 -23.62
N ASP A 85 11.95 6.95 -22.91
CA ASP A 85 10.63 6.72 -23.49
C ASP A 85 9.98 8.03 -23.98
N LYS A 86 9.54 8.01 -25.24
CA LYS A 86 8.97 9.17 -25.92
C LYS A 86 7.62 9.59 -25.35
N ASN A 87 6.77 8.63 -24.94
CA ASN A 87 5.46 8.91 -24.36
C ASN A 87 5.61 9.55 -22.98
N ILE A 88 6.58 9.08 -22.19
CA ILE A 88 6.93 9.70 -20.90
C ILE A 88 7.39 11.14 -21.13
N GLN A 89 8.31 11.35 -22.08
CA GLN A 89 8.79 12.67 -22.44
C GLN A 89 7.65 13.62 -22.85
N GLU A 90 6.69 13.16 -23.68
CA GLU A 90 5.52 13.94 -24.09
C GLU A 90 4.63 14.33 -22.91
N LYS A 91 4.38 13.41 -21.97
CA LYS A 91 3.64 13.70 -20.73
C LYS A 91 4.32 14.78 -19.88
N VAL A 92 5.65 14.73 -19.74
CA VAL A 92 6.42 15.76 -19.02
C VAL A 92 6.25 17.11 -19.68
N ILE A 93 6.41 17.16 -21.01
CA ILE A 93 6.31 18.40 -21.79
C ILE A 93 4.92 19.03 -21.63
N ASP A 94 3.87 18.21 -21.58
CA ASP A 94 2.50 18.69 -21.48
C ASP A 94 2.13 19.14 -20.06
N LYS A 95 2.55 18.40 -19.03
CA LYS A 95 2.07 18.56 -17.65
C LYS A 95 2.99 19.33 -16.71
N ILE A 96 4.28 19.43 -17.01
CA ILE A 96 5.28 20.03 -16.10
C ILE A 96 5.53 21.51 -16.43
N ILE A 97 5.64 22.32 -15.39
CA ILE A 97 5.94 23.75 -15.44
C ILE A 97 7.35 24.00 -14.93
N PHE A 98 8.23 24.53 -15.80
CA PHE A 98 9.67 24.68 -15.51
C PHE A 98 10.11 26.06 -14.95
N LYS A 99 9.20 27.02 -14.73
CA LYS A 99 9.44 28.41 -14.26
C LYS A 99 10.78 29.04 -14.71
N ASN A 100 10.87 29.52 -15.95
CA ASN A 100 12.04 30.13 -16.61
C ASN A 100 13.36 29.32 -16.68
N ARG A 101 13.42 28.10 -16.14
CA ARG A 101 14.66 27.31 -16.09
C ARG A 101 15.16 26.88 -17.47
N LYS A 102 16.47 26.67 -17.58
CA LYS A 102 17.10 26.08 -18.77
C LYS A 102 16.98 24.56 -18.70
N VAL A 103 16.18 23.99 -19.58
CA VAL A 103 15.82 22.56 -19.55
C VAL A 103 16.24 21.90 -20.85
N TYR A 104 16.91 20.76 -20.72
CA TYR A 104 17.43 19.94 -21.82
C TYR A 104 16.94 18.51 -21.63
N PHE A 105 16.45 17.88 -22.69
CA PHE A 105 16.04 16.48 -22.67
C PHE A 105 17.11 15.65 -23.35
N ILE A 106 17.62 14.64 -22.64
CA ILE A 106 18.67 13.75 -23.13
C ILE A 106 18.22 12.29 -22.93
N LYS A 107 18.65 11.42 -23.84
CA LYS A 107 18.47 9.98 -23.71
C LYS A 107 19.64 9.37 -22.97
N SER A 108 19.40 8.22 -22.36
CA SER A 108 20.47 7.42 -21.78
C SER A 108 21.47 7.00 -22.86
N VAL A 109 22.76 7.16 -22.58
CA VAL A 109 23.86 6.76 -23.45
C VAL A 109 23.93 5.23 -23.51
N ARG A 110 24.00 4.68 -24.73
CA ARG A 110 24.08 3.23 -24.98
C ARG A 110 25.20 2.86 -25.96
N ASN A 111 26.36 3.50 -25.82
CA ASN A 111 27.52 3.24 -26.67
C ASN A 111 28.18 1.88 -26.34
N ASN A 112 29.12 1.44 -27.19
CA ASN A 112 29.81 0.16 -27.03
C ASN A 112 30.56 0.03 -25.71
N LYS A 113 31.06 1.15 -25.15
CA LYS A 113 31.76 1.17 -23.86
C LYS A 113 30.81 0.82 -22.71
N LEU A 114 29.63 1.44 -22.65
CA LEU A 114 28.62 1.13 -21.63
C LEU A 114 28.05 -0.29 -21.82
N LYS A 115 27.81 -0.73 -23.06
CA LYS A 115 27.38 -2.11 -23.33
C LYS A 115 28.40 -3.14 -22.82
N ARG A 116 29.71 -2.87 -23.04
CA ARG A 116 30.79 -3.71 -22.51
C ARG A 116 30.81 -3.69 -20.98
N PHE A 117 30.67 -2.52 -20.36
CA PHE A 117 30.56 -2.39 -18.91
C PHE A 117 29.42 -3.23 -18.33
N LEU A 118 28.19 -3.09 -18.85
CA LEU A 118 27.02 -3.83 -18.34
C LEU A 118 27.23 -5.35 -18.44
N LYS A 119 27.86 -5.81 -19.52
CA LYS A 119 28.21 -7.23 -19.70
C LYS A 119 29.30 -7.69 -18.72
N THR A 120 30.39 -6.93 -18.57
CA THR A 120 31.50 -7.28 -17.67
C THR A 120 31.09 -7.22 -16.20
N ALA A 121 30.29 -6.21 -15.81
CA ALA A 121 29.77 -6.04 -14.46
C ALA A 121 28.68 -7.07 -14.12
N LYS A 122 28.17 -7.84 -15.11
CA LYS A 122 27.14 -8.87 -14.92
C LYS A 122 25.92 -8.35 -14.12
N LEU A 123 25.48 -7.12 -14.42
CA LEU A 123 24.27 -6.55 -13.83
C LEU A 123 23.04 -7.30 -14.35
N ASP A 124 22.03 -7.48 -13.51
CA ASP A 124 20.79 -8.13 -13.92
C ASP A 124 20.05 -7.28 -14.96
N ARG A 125 19.47 -7.93 -15.96
CA ARG A 125 18.93 -7.28 -17.16
C ARG A 125 17.86 -6.23 -16.86
N CYS A 126 17.04 -6.46 -15.84
CA CYS A 126 16.00 -5.50 -15.40
C CYS A 126 16.58 -4.17 -14.92
N TRP A 127 17.83 -4.13 -14.45
CA TRP A 127 18.50 -2.91 -13.95
C TRP A 127 19.36 -2.19 -14.98
N HIS A 128 19.46 -2.69 -16.22
CA HIS A 128 20.32 -2.08 -17.24
C HIS A 128 19.90 -0.66 -17.60
N ASN A 129 18.59 -0.37 -17.63
CA ASN A 129 18.09 0.96 -17.95
C ASN A 129 18.46 1.98 -16.87
N ALA A 130 18.26 1.64 -15.59
CA ALA A 130 18.67 2.47 -14.47
C ALA A 130 20.19 2.71 -14.49
N ALA A 131 20.99 1.66 -14.66
CA ALA A 131 22.45 1.77 -14.78
C ALA A 131 22.88 2.71 -15.93
N CYS A 132 22.26 2.58 -17.10
CA CYS A 132 22.48 3.48 -18.23
C CYS A 132 22.13 4.93 -17.89
N ALA A 133 21.03 5.19 -17.18
CA ALA A 133 20.64 6.54 -16.78
C ALA A 133 21.67 7.18 -15.83
N HIS A 134 22.14 6.45 -14.79
CA HIS A 134 23.18 6.96 -13.88
C HIS A 134 24.49 7.23 -14.64
N LEU A 135 24.98 6.28 -15.43
CA LEU A 135 26.22 6.43 -16.19
C LEU A 135 26.15 7.56 -17.24
N THR A 136 24.96 7.88 -17.72
CA THR A 136 24.73 9.00 -18.63
C THR A 136 25.09 10.34 -18.00
N THR A 137 24.83 10.53 -16.70
CA THR A 137 25.19 11.79 -16.01
C THR A 137 26.70 12.02 -16.00
N PHE A 138 27.48 10.96 -15.74
CA PHE A 138 28.94 10.99 -15.80
C PHE A 138 29.45 11.21 -17.23
N TYR A 139 28.89 10.51 -18.23
CA TYR A 139 29.31 10.67 -19.62
C TYR A 139 29.00 12.06 -20.17
N HIS A 140 27.78 12.54 -19.92
CA HIS A 140 27.34 13.86 -20.38
C HIS A 140 28.11 14.96 -19.66
N SER A 141 28.35 14.85 -18.35
CA SER A 141 29.10 15.87 -17.61
C SER A 141 30.55 16.00 -18.10
N GLN A 142 31.25 14.88 -18.34
CA GLN A 142 32.60 14.91 -18.89
C GLN A 142 32.67 15.56 -20.28
N LYS A 143 31.77 15.16 -21.19
CA LYS A 143 31.75 15.71 -22.57
C LYS A 143 31.56 17.23 -22.58
N ASN A 144 30.93 17.77 -21.55
CA ASN A 144 30.54 19.17 -21.44
C ASN A 144 31.33 19.95 -20.38
N ASN A 145 32.44 19.40 -19.86
CA ASN A 145 33.26 20.01 -18.80
C ASN A 145 32.43 20.46 -17.57
N ILE A 146 31.45 19.66 -17.18
CA ILE A 146 30.65 19.88 -15.97
C ILE A 146 31.34 19.16 -14.81
N ARG A 147 31.74 19.93 -13.79
CA ARG A 147 32.49 19.43 -12.63
C ARG A 147 31.60 19.06 -11.47
N THR A 148 30.54 19.82 -11.20
CA THR A 148 29.65 19.56 -10.05
C THR A 148 28.20 19.51 -10.51
N PHE A 149 27.45 18.53 -10.01
CA PHE A 149 26.04 18.37 -10.36
C PHE A 149 25.28 17.52 -9.34
N TRP A 150 23.97 17.69 -9.34
CA TRP A 150 23.01 16.81 -8.66
C TRP A 150 22.51 15.73 -9.62
N ASN A 151 22.39 14.50 -9.11
CA ASN A 151 21.88 13.33 -9.83
C ASN A 151 20.68 12.77 -9.06
N ILE A 152 19.47 13.09 -9.54
CA ILE A 152 18.21 12.89 -8.81
C ILE A 152 17.31 11.90 -9.52
N ASP A 153 16.90 10.83 -8.84
CA ASP A 153 15.82 9.94 -9.28
C ASP A 153 14.48 10.62 -8.97
N ALA A 154 14.01 11.41 -9.93
CA ALA A 154 12.97 12.41 -9.68
C ALA A 154 11.55 11.83 -9.79
N ASP A 155 11.43 10.58 -10.23
CA ASP A 155 10.18 9.84 -10.36
C ASP A 155 9.87 8.93 -9.17
N ASP A 156 10.85 8.66 -8.32
CA ASP A 156 10.71 7.80 -7.15
C ASP A 156 11.18 8.43 -5.83
N THR A 157 11.75 9.64 -5.82
CA THR A 157 12.10 10.33 -4.57
C THR A 157 11.31 11.62 -4.36
N LEU A 158 11.00 11.93 -3.10
CA LEU A 158 10.34 13.17 -2.69
C LEU A 158 10.92 13.69 -1.37
N ILE A 159 11.39 14.94 -1.38
CA ILE A 159 11.65 15.72 -0.17
C ILE A 159 10.33 16.35 0.29
N CYS A 160 9.86 16.03 1.49
CA CYS A 160 8.58 16.54 1.98
C CYS A 160 8.75 17.91 2.65
N LEU A 161 9.15 18.94 1.89
CA LEU A 161 9.33 20.31 2.39
C LEU A 161 8.89 21.33 1.34
N GLU A 162 8.70 22.59 1.75
CA GLU A 162 8.53 23.67 0.78
C GLU A 162 9.81 23.86 -0.07
N PRO A 163 9.69 24.13 -1.39
CA PRO A 163 10.81 24.04 -2.32
C PRO A 163 12.05 24.86 -1.96
N GLN A 164 11.87 26.06 -1.42
CA GLN A 164 12.99 26.93 -1.03
C GLN A 164 13.79 26.35 0.15
N LYS A 165 13.09 25.78 1.15
CA LYS A 165 13.73 25.17 2.32
C LYS A 165 14.43 23.87 1.95
N ALA A 166 13.81 23.06 1.08
CA ALA A 166 14.43 21.88 0.49
C ALA A 166 15.75 22.25 -0.21
N TYR A 167 15.75 23.30 -1.05
CA TYR A 167 16.96 23.76 -1.73
C TYR A 167 18.05 24.22 -0.74
N SER A 168 17.70 25.00 0.29
CA SER A 168 18.67 25.44 1.31
C SER A 168 19.38 24.26 1.99
N CYS A 169 18.68 23.13 2.20
CA CYS A 169 19.30 21.92 2.73
C CYS A 169 20.29 21.30 1.73
N LEU A 170 19.91 21.21 0.45
CA LEU A 170 20.78 20.69 -0.60
C LEU A 170 22.02 21.58 -0.79
N GLU A 171 21.87 22.89 -0.73
CA GLU A 171 22.98 23.85 -0.85
C GLU A 171 24.04 23.63 0.24
N LYS A 172 23.62 23.41 1.51
CA LYS A 172 24.53 23.07 2.62
C LYS A 172 25.31 21.77 2.34
N VAL A 173 24.62 20.74 1.85
CA VAL A 173 25.23 19.45 1.48
C VAL A 173 26.25 19.62 0.34
N SER A 174 25.88 20.38 -0.70
CA SER A 174 26.74 20.70 -1.85
C SER A 174 28.00 21.45 -1.42
N ASN A 175 27.88 22.46 -0.56
CA ASN A 175 29.01 23.23 -0.08
C ASN A 175 29.96 22.38 0.78
N TYR A 176 29.43 21.56 1.68
CA TYR A 176 30.23 20.62 2.47
C TYR A 176 30.96 19.60 1.58
N ALA A 177 30.28 19.05 0.56
CA ALA A 177 30.92 18.14 -0.39
C ALA A 177 32.11 18.80 -1.10
N LYS A 178 31.97 20.06 -1.51
CA LYS A 178 33.05 20.83 -2.17
C LYS A 178 34.21 21.08 -1.21
N GLU A 179 33.93 21.53 0.01
CA GLU A 179 34.94 21.79 1.04
C GLU A 179 35.73 20.52 1.39
N LYS A 180 35.04 19.40 1.56
CA LYS A 180 35.65 18.12 1.94
C LYS A 180 36.09 17.26 0.76
N ASN A 181 36.00 17.77 -0.47
CA ASN A 181 36.30 17.05 -1.71
C ASN A 181 35.65 15.65 -1.78
N ILE A 182 34.33 15.58 -1.54
CA ILE A 182 33.55 14.34 -1.61
C ILE A 182 33.10 14.12 -3.05
N ASP A 183 33.60 13.06 -3.70
CA ASP A 183 33.32 12.77 -5.11
C ASP A 183 31.86 12.36 -5.36
N ALA A 184 31.27 11.58 -4.43
CA ALA A 184 29.87 11.19 -4.48
C ALA A 184 29.25 11.20 -3.09
N PHE A 185 28.16 11.95 -2.92
CA PHE A 185 27.51 12.17 -1.64
C PHE A 185 26.01 11.92 -1.75
N SER A 186 25.50 10.85 -1.13
CA SER A 186 24.09 10.42 -1.29
C SER A 186 23.30 10.51 0.01
N LEU A 187 22.00 10.82 -0.10
CA LEU A 187 21.08 10.80 1.03
C LEU A 187 20.90 9.36 1.53
N ASP A 188 20.93 9.16 2.83
CA ASP A 188 20.90 7.85 3.47
C ASP A 188 19.47 7.26 3.61
N PHE A 189 18.84 6.88 2.50
CA PHE A 189 17.54 6.17 2.58
C PHE A 189 17.67 4.63 2.50
N TYR A 190 18.90 4.09 2.40
CA TYR A 190 19.19 2.65 2.49
C TYR A 190 20.51 2.30 3.19
N TYR A 191 21.43 3.25 3.30
CA TYR A 191 22.82 2.95 3.65
C TYR A 191 22.91 2.43 5.09
N SER A 192 22.27 3.11 6.03
CA SER A 192 22.18 2.71 7.43
C SER A 192 21.30 1.49 7.68
N ARG A 193 20.33 1.20 6.80
CA ARG A 193 19.49 0.00 6.92
C ARG A 193 20.29 -1.30 6.73
N GLY A 194 21.41 -1.22 6.01
CA GLY A 194 22.34 -2.33 5.86
C GLY A 194 23.19 -2.61 7.09
N ALA A 195 23.06 -1.86 8.20
CA ALA A 195 23.86 -2.00 9.42
C ALA A 195 23.87 -3.45 9.94
N GLY A 196 24.93 -4.16 9.54
CA GLY A 196 24.98 -5.62 9.36
C GLY A 196 25.92 -5.96 8.19
N LYS A 197 25.79 -7.16 7.60
CA LYS A 197 26.80 -7.76 6.68
C LYS A 197 27.20 -6.89 5.48
N PHE A 198 26.35 -5.97 4.96
CA PHE A 198 26.68 -5.07 3.83
C PHE A 198 25.86 -3.75 3.81
N ASN A 199 26.51 -2.59 3.99
CA ASN A 199 25.85 -1.28 3.83
C ASN A 199 25.47 -1.02 2.36
N HIS A 200 24.30 -0.42 2.09
CA HIS A 200 23.78 -0.18 0.73
C HIS A 200 23.73 1.30 0.36
N TRP A 201 24.83 1.82 -0.19
CA TRP A 201 24.86 3.15 -0.79
C TRP A 201 24.11 3.13 -2.13
N SER A 202 23.12 4.01 -2.31
CA SER A 202 22.29 4.04 -3.51
C SER A 202 22.35 5.41 -4.19
N PHE A 203 22.18 5.41 -5.51
CA PHE A 203 21.74 6.61 -6.20
C PHE A 203 20.28 6.90 -5.85
N GLY A 204 19.97 8.19 -5.68
CA GLY A 204 18.62 8.68 -5.41
C GLY A 204 18.61 10.19 -5.35
N VAL A 205 19.20 10.74 -4.30
CA VAL A 205 19.46 12.19 -4.13
C VAL A 205 20.95 12.39 -3.88
N THR A 206 21.71 12.42 -4.98
CA THR A 206 23.17 12.37 -4.91
C THR A 206 23.81 13.64 -5.48
N HIS A 207 24.73 14.24 -4.73
CA HIS A 207 25.63 15.28 -5.24
C HIS A 207 26.94 14.66 -5.71
N ILE A 208 27.39 15.05 -6.91
CA ILE A 208 28.60 14.53 -7.54
C ILE A 208 29.60 15.66 -7.77
N ILE A 209 30.85 15.42 -7.38
CA ILE A 209 32.02 16.20 -7.80
C ILE A 209 32.83 15.31 -8.74
N ASN A 210 32.75 15.61 -10.03
CA ASN A 210 33.36 14.84 -11.11
C ASN A 210 34.86 15.16 -11.26
N ASN A 211 35.63 14.95 -10.19
CA ASN A 211 37.09 15.14 -10.17
C ASN A 211 37.83 13.95 -10.81
N LYS A 212 37.25 12.75 -10.72
CA LYS A 212 37.84 11.51 -11.24
C LYS A 212 36.98 10.97 -12.37
N LYS A 213 37.61 10.74 -13.53
CA LYS A 213 36.96 10.45 -14.81
C LYS A 213 36.03 9.23 -14.70
N LEU A 214 34.88 9.27 -15.37
CA LEU A 214 34.05 8.10 -15.72
C LEU A 214 34.90 6.91 -16.23
N ASP A 215 36.02 7.22 -16.89
CA ASP A 215 36.98 6.21 -17.35
C ASP A 215 37.48 5.32 -16.22
N TYR A 216 37.69 5.86 -15.02
CA TYR A 216 38.06 5.10 -13.83
C TYR A 216 36.93 4.19 -13.35
N LEU A 217 35.71 4.72 -13.19
CA LEU A 217 34.53 3.92 -12.81
C LEU A 217 34.27 2.76 -13.78
N LEU A 218 34.53 2.99 -15.07
CA LEU A 218 34.36 2.00 -16.14
C LEU A 218 35.59 1.10 -16.35
N SER A 219 36.79 1.45 -15.85
CA SER A 219 38.00 0.64 -16.03
C SER A 219 38.18 -0.41 -14.93
N VAL A 220 37.61 -0.19 -13.75
CA VAL A 220 37.81 -1.08 -12.57
C VAL A 220 36.70 -2.13 -12.43
N VAL A 221 36.13 -2.59 -13.54
CA VAL A 221 35.06 -3.59 -13.51
C VAL A 221 35.64 -4.98 -13.27
N HIS A 222 35.71 -5.38 -12.01
CA HIS A 222 36.05 -6.76 -11.68
C HIS A 222 34.87 -7.68 -12.03
N PRO A 223 35.03 -8.70 -12.88
CA PRO A 223 33.90 -9.54 -13.34
C PRO A 223 33.23 -10.35 -12.22
N ASP A 224 33.83 -10.37 -11.03
CA ASP A 224 33.39 -11.10 -9.84
C ASP A 224 33.16 -10.19 -8.62
N TRP A 225 32.96 -8.88 -8.82
CA TRP A 225 32.73 -7.91 -7.73
C TRP A 225 31.60 -8.33 -6.77
N PHE A 226 30.57 -8.99 -7.29
CA PHE A 226 29.41 -9.48 -6.53
C PHE A 226 29.77 -10.60 -5.54
N LYS A 227 30.94 -11.26 -5.65
CA LYS A 227 31.39 -12.26 -4.66
C LYS A 227 31.60 -11.63 -3.28
N MET A 228 31.91 -10.33 -3.23
CA MET A 228 31.99 -9.59 -1.97
C MET A 228 30.62 -9.48 -1.27
N PHE A 229 29.52 -9.62 -2.03
CA PHE A 229 28.14 -9.47 -1.59
C PHE A 229 27.37 -10.80 -1.75
N GLU A 230 28.00 -11.91 -1.35
CA GLU A 230 27.42 -13.25 -1.53
C GLU A 230 26.02 -13.34 -0.92
N GLY A 231 25.05 -13.85 -1.70
CA GLY A 231 23.64 -13.94 -1.33
C GLY A 231 22.76 -12.77 -1.75
N ILE A 232 23.33 -11.64 -2.18
CA ILE A 232 22.54 -10.46 -2.58
C ILE A 232 22.05 -10.58 -4.03
N LYS A 233 20.72 -10.52 -4.21
CA LYS A 233 20.02 -10.33 -5.48
C LYS A 233 18.94 -9.25 -5.30
N PRO A 234 18.66 -8.43 -6.32
CA PRO A 234 19.26 -8.41 -7.64
C PRO A 234 20.60 -7.65 -7.69
N ARG A 235 21.43 -7.96 -8.70
CA ARG A 235 22.70 -7.28 -9.00
C ARG A 235 22.41 -6.00 -9.78
N ASN A 236 22.49 -4.85 -9.12
CA ASN A 236 22.27 -3.53 -9.71
C ASN A 236 23.53 -2.64 -9.64
N PHE A 237 23.42 -1.43 -10.19
CA PHE A 237 24.55 -0.50 -10.27
C PHE A 237 24.91 0.12 -8.91
N ASP A 238 23.95 0.25 -7.99
CA ASP A 238 24.19 0.71 -6.61
C ASP A 238 25.13 -0.24 -5.87
N TRP A 239 24.89 -1.55 -5.96
CA TRP A 239 25.78 -2.56 -5.37
C TRP A 239 27.18 -2.52 -5.98
N TYR A 240 27.31 -2.23 -7.28
CA TYR A 240 28.62 -2.00 -7.89
C TYR A 240 29.31 -0.74 -7.31
N MET A 241 28.57 0.33 -7.02
CA MET A 241 29.16 1.50 -6.34
C MET A 241 29.60 1.19 -4.91
N ASN A 242 28.89 0.31 -4.20
CA ASN A 242 29.34 -0.17 -2.90
C ASN A 242 30.65 -0.98 -3.00
N TYR A 243 30.82 -1.78 -4.05
CA TYR A 243 32.10 -2.42 -4.35
C TYR A 243 33.22 -1.39 -4.52
N ILE A 244 32.98 -0.34 -5.32
CA ILE A 244 33.95 0.75 -5.52
C ILE A 244 34.27 1.43 -4.19
N LYS A 245 33.27 1.79 -3.37
CA LYS A 245 33.48 2.41 -2.05
C LYS A 245 34.32 1.54 -1.12
N ALA A 246 34.13 0.22 -1.13
CA ALA A 246 34.84 -0.69 -0.23
C ALA A 246 36.26 -1.02 -0.70
N THR A 247 36.50 -1.07 -2.01
CA THR A 247 37.75 -1.60 -2.57
C THR A 247 38.71 -0.54 -3.11
N LEU A 248 38.21 0.65 -3.45
CA LEU A 248 38.99 1.71 -4.09
C LEU A 248 38.96 2.98 -3.27
N LYS A 249 40.09 3.29 -2.62
CA LYS A 249 40.24 4.44 -1.72
C LYS A 249 40.44 5.77 -2.47
N GLU A 250 40.56 5.71 -3.79
CA GLU A 250 40.76 6.88 -4.63
C GLU A 250 39.51 7.75 -4.73
N CYS A 251 38.30 7.20 -4.59
CA CYS A 251 37.07 8.00 -4.63
C CYS A 251 36.51 8.17 -3.22
N LYS A 252 36.25 9.42 -2.81
CA LYS A 252 35.59 9.71 -1.54
C LYS A 252 34.07 9.61 -1.71
N ILE A 253 33.52 8.43 -1.39
CA ILE A 253 32.09 8.12 -1.46
C ILE A 253 31.50 8.09 -0.05
N CYS A 254 30.57 9.02 0.21
CA CYS A 254 29.98 9.24 1.53
C CYS A 254 28.44 9.24 1.47
N ALA A 255 27.81 9.07 2.62
CA ALA A 255 26.37 9.25 2.81
C ALA A 255 26.08 10.43 3.75
N TYR A 256 24.92 11.06 3.61
CA TYR A 256 24.46 12.12 4.51
C TYR A 256 23.03 11.92 4.97
N SER A 257 22.71 12.53 6.12
CA SER A 257 21.35 12.69 6.62
C SER A 257 21.10 14.16 6.96
N ILE A 258 19.84 14.59 6.91
CA ILE A 258 19.42 15.94 7.30
C ILE A 258 18.44 15.79 8.45
N ASN A 259 18.77 16.33 9.63
CA ASN A 259 17.95 16.16 10.81
C ASN A 259 16.50 16.66 10.57
N ASN A 260 15.52 15.94 11.09
CA ASN A 260 14.08 16.15 10.93
C ASN A 260 13.52 16.12 9.50
N LEU A 261 14.32 15.83 8.48
CA LEU A 261 13.81 15.69 7.12
C LEU A 261 12.87 14.48 7.03
N LEU A 262 11.63 14.71 6.59
CA LEU A 262 10.77 13.65 6.10
C LEU A 262 11.02 13.44 4.61
N PHE A 263 11.34 12.21 4.25
CA PHE A 263 11.68 11.80 2.91
C PHE A 263 10.82 10.61 2.49
N LEU A 264 10.40 10.61 1.23
CA LEU A 264 9.64 9.53 0.63
C LEU A 264 10.39 8.95 -0.57
N HIS A 265 10.49 7.63 -0.60
CA HIS A 265 11.08 6.87 -1.71
C HIS A 265 10.05 5.88 -2.29
N ASP A 266 10.09 5.56 -3.59
CA ASP A 266 9.20 4.62 -4.33
C ASP A 266 9.93 3.35 -4.82
N THR A 267 10.24 2.38 -3.94
CA THR A 267 10.53 0.99 -4.30
C THR A 267 9.27 0.17 -4.48
N ALA A 268 8.67 0.16 -5.68
CA ALA A 268 7.57 -0.76 -5.99
C ALA A 268 6.52 -0.84 -4.84
N PHE A 269 6.20 0.32 -4.25
CA PHE A 269 6.09 0.50 -2.79
C PHE A 269 4.73 0.17 -2.20
N PHE A 270 4.11 -0.88 -2.73
CA PHE A 270 2.70 -1.13 -2.47
C PHE A 270 2.33 -2.61 -2.35
N SER A 271 3.32 -3.51 -2.38
CA SER A 271 3.22 -4.85 -1.78
C SER A 271 3.87 -4.93 -0.39
N ALA A 272 4.70 -3.95 -0.01
CA ALA A 272 5.36 -3.83 1.31
C ALA A 272 5.35 -2.38 1.82
N GLY A 273 4.21 -1.67 1.68
CA GLY A 273 4.02 -0.21 1.69
C GLY A 273 4.39 0.61 2.93
N TRP A 274 5.22 0.07 3.81
CA TRP A 274 5.42 0.57 5.17
C TRP A 274 6.77 1.26 5.38
N LEU A 275 7.74 1.01 4.48
CA LEU A 275 9.12 1.51 4.55
C LEU A 275 9.38 2.78 3.71
N SER A 276 8.36 3.38 3.08
CA SER A 276 8.59 4.50 2.13
C SER A 276 8.85 5.82 2.83
N PHE A 277 8.28 5.98 4.02
CA PHE A 277 8.30 7.23 4.77
C PHE A 277 9.41 7.14 5.80
N MET A 278 10.43 7.96 5.60
CA MET A 278 11.61 7.99 6.44
C MET A 278 11.74 9.38 7.04
N GLN A 279 11.69 9.47 8.35
CA GLN A 279 12.03 10.69 9.06
C GLN A 279 13.42 10.56 9.65
N PHE A 280 14.36 11.33 9.12
CA PHE A 280 15.71 11.40 9.65
C PHE A 280 15.69 12.10 11.00
N LYS A 281 16.19 11.42 12.02
CA LYS A 281 16.45 11.97 13.36
C LYS A 281 17.97 12.08 13.55
N GLU A 282 18.38 12.65 14.67
CA GLU A 282 19.79 12.91 14.96
C GLU A 282 20.67 11.65 14.86
N ASN A 283 20.18 10.51 15.34
CA ASN A 283 20.95 9.26 15.41
C ASN A 283 20.27 8.06 14.74
N CYS A 284 19.08 8.23 14.16
CA CYS A 284 18.37 7.14 13.52
C CYS A 284 17.50 7.64 12.36
N ILE A 285 17.06 6.71 11.52
CA ILE A 285 15.96 6.88 10.58
C ILE A 285 14.73 6.29 11.26
N GLU A 286 13.74 7.12 11.54
CA GLU A 286 12.43 6.69 12.02
C GLU A 286 11.52 6.39 10.82
N TYR A 287 10.72 5.34 10.90
CA TYR A 287 9.68 5.02 9.93
C TYR A 287 8.31 5.34 10.55
N PRO A 288 7.73 6.53 10.29
CA PRO A 288 6.60 7.03 11.06
C PRO A 288 5.34 6.17 10.93
N ILE A 289 5.17 5.47 9.81
CA ILE A 289 4.05 4.55 9.62
C ILE A 289 4.17 3.37 10.60
N PHE A 290 5.33 2.71 10.72
CA PHE A 290 5.47 1.62 11.70
C PHE A 290 5.29 2.08 13.14
N LYS A 291 5.85 3.24 13.47
CA LYS A 291 5.72 3.79 14.82
C LYS A 291 4.28 4.18 15.16
N SER A 292 3.58 4.85 14.25
CA SER A 292 2.29 5.48 14.56
C SER A 292 1.11 4.58 14.19
N PHE A 293 1.18 3.91 13.03
CA PHE A 293 0.12 3.03 12.55
C PHE A 293 0.23 1.64 13.19
N TYR A 294 1.42 1.04 13.23
CA TYR A 294 1.58 -0.30 13.80
C TYR A 294 1.90 -0.36 15.29
N ASN A 295 2.06 0.80 15.94
CA ASN A 295 2.56 0.89 17.32
C ASN A 295 3.84 0.05 17.55
N CYS A 296 4.63 -0.15 16.49
CA CYS A 296 5.86 -0.93 16.55
C CYS A 296 6.99 0.01 16.95
N ASN A 297 7.74 -0.31 18.00
CA ASN A 297 8.91 0.46 18.43
C ASN A 297 10.23 -0.27 18.21
N ASP A 298 10.24 -1.29 17.34
CA ASP A 298 11.39 -2.17 17.18
C ASP A 298 12.54 -1.52 16.40
N ILE A 299 13.75 -1.75 16.90
CA ILE A 299 15.00 -1.43 16.21
C ILE A 299 15.16 -2.42 15.04
N GLY A 300 15.44 -1.92 13.84
CA GLY A 300 15.45 -2.72 12.61
C GLY A 300 14.18 -2.60 11.77
N ILE A 301 13.08 -2.15 12.38
CA ILE A 301 11.77 -2.00 11.73
C ILE A 301 11.35 -0.53 11.75
N SER A 302 11.05 0.01 12.93
CA SER A 302 10.59 1.39 13.13
C SER A 302 11.72 2.38 13.30
N TYR A 303 12.85 1.92 13.82
CA TYR A 303 14.05 2.73 14.00
C TYR A 303 15.25 2.01 13.42
N ILE A 304 15.95 2.67 12.50
CA ILE A 304 17.22 2.21 11.95
C ILE A 304 18.30 3.14 12.47
N PRO A 305 19.23 2.68 13.33
CA PRO A 305 20.37 3.49 13.75
C PRO A 305 21.14 3.98 12.54
N LEU A 306 21.51 5.27 12.52
CA LEU A 306 22.37 5.79 11.47
C LEU A 306 23.76 5.18 11.62
N HIS A 307 24.34 4.74 10.51
CA HIS A 307 25.71 4.26 10.45
C HIS A 307 26.71 5.37 10.78
N ASP A 308 27.80 5.04 11.46
CA ASP A 308 28.72 6.02 12.06
C ASP A 308 29.43 6.94 11.04
N ASP A 309 29.61 6.50 9.80
CA ASP A 309 30.25 7.29 8.74
C ASP A 309 29.26 8.20 7.95
N VAL A 310 27.98 8.23 8.36
CA VAL A 310 26.98 9.14 7.79
C VAL A 310 27.19 10.55 8.31
N VAL A 311 27.36 11.50 7.39
CA VAL A 311 27.50 12.92 7.73
C VAL A 311 26.13 13.51 8.08
N LYS A 312 25.97 13.94 9.33
CA LYS A 312 24.72 14.46 9.88
C LYS A 312 24.66 15.99 9.70
N PHE A 313 23.65 16.49 9.00
CA PHE A 313 23.41 17.92 8.86
C PHE A 313 22.34 18.38 9.85
N ALA A 314 22.70 19.35 10.70
CA ALA A 314 21.72 20.09 11.48
C ALA A 314 20.79 20.89 10.55
N SER A 315 19.52 21.01 10.95
CA SER A 315 18.50 21.73 10.19
C SER A 315 17.60 22.52 11.15
N ASP A 316 16.95 23.54 10.61
CA ASP A 316 15.85 24.28 11.23
C ASP A 316 14.48 23.66 10.90
N ILE A 317 14.46 22.41 10.42
CA ILE A 317 13.23 21.68 10.09
C ILE A 317 12.58 21.26 11.40
N LYS A 318 11.32 21.67 11.61
CA LYS A 318 10.55 21.22 12.77
C LYS A 318 10.08 19.78 12.55
N GLU A 319 9.93 19.04 13.63
CA GLU A 319 9.57 17.62 13.59
C GLU A 319 8.32 17.30 12.74
N ASN A 320 7.26 18.11 12.86
CA ASN A 320 6.02 17.89 12.11
C ASN A 320 5.97 18.64 10.77
N GLU A 321 7.03 19.35 10.38
CA GLU A 321 6.98 20.23 9.21
C GLU A 321 6.76 19.45 7.91
N GLY A 322 7.45 18.32 7.73
CA GLY A 322 7.26 17.50 6.54
C GLY A 322 5.92 16.76 6.51
N LYS A 323 5.41 16.34 7.69
CA LYS A 323 4.06 15.77 7.82
C LYS A 323 3.00 16.80 7.44
N ASN A 324 3.13 18.03 7.93
CA ASN A 324 2.25 19.15 7.61
C ASN A 324 2.32 19.52 6.12
N TYR A 325 3.51 19.50 5.51
CA TYR A 325 3.66 19.70 4.07
C TYR A 325 2.82 18.69 3.29
N LEU A 326 2.97 17.39 3.56
CA LEU A 326 2.20 16.34 2.91
C LEU A 326 0.69 16.50 3.17
N PHE A 327 0.29 16.65 4.43
CA PHE A 327 -1.10 16.84 4.82
C PHE A 327 -1.75 18.01 4.08
N ASN A 328 -1.10 19.17 4.07
CA ASN A 328 -1.63 20.35 3.39
C ASN A 328 -1.75 20.16 1.88
N LYS A 329 -0.82 19.44 1.23
CA LYS A 329 -0.94 19.13 -0.21
C LYS A 329 -2.08 18.14 -0.49
N PHE A 330 -2.32 17.19 0.41
CA PHE A 330 -3.44 16.24 0.30
C PHE A 330 -4.81 16.89 0.56
N VAL A 331 -4.96 17.60 1.68
CA VAL A 331 -6.23 18.19 2.13
C VAL A 331 -6.70 19.32 1.23
N ASN A 332 -5.78 20.15 0.73
CA ASN A 332 -6.13 21.21 -0.22
C ASN A 332 -6.40 20.67 -1.63
N LYS A 333 -6.45 19.34 -1.80
CA LYS A 333 -6.74 18.64 -3.07
C LYS A 333 -5.86 19.15 -4.20
N ASP A 334 -4.57 19.40 -3.93
CA ASP A 334 -3.63 19.72 -4.99
C ASP A 334 -3.78 18.62 -6.07
N PRO A 335 -4.19 18.95 -7.31
CA PRO A 335 -4.49 17.95 -8.32
C PRO A 335 -3.32 17.00 -8.58
N TYR A 336 -2.10 17.45 -8.32
CA TYR A 336 -0.89 16.63 -8.43
C TYR A 336 -0.79 15.59 -7.28
N TYR A 337 -1.30 15.89 -6.08
CA TYR A 337 -1.21 15.00 -4.91
C TYR A 337 -2.48 14.15 -4.67
N ARG A 338 -3.61 14.48 -5.30
CA ARG A 338 -4.89 13.76 -5.17
C ARG A 338 -4.82 12.27 -5.50
N PHE A 339 -3.97 11.87 -6.45
CA PHE A 339 -3.78 10.47 -6.83
C PHE A 339 -3.13 9.66 -5.69
N LEU A 340 -2.11 10.24 -5.04
CA LEU A 340 -1.40 9.61 -3.94
C LEU A 340 -2.33 9.35 -2.74
N TYR A 341 -3.19 10.33 -2.39
CA TYR A 341 -4.23 10.15 -1.37
C TYR A 341 -5.19 9.00 -1.70
N ARG A 342 -5.70 8.94 -2.94
CA ARG A 342 -6.63 7.89 -3.37
C ARG A 342 -6.01 6.49 -3.33
N ASP A 343 -4.75 6.36 -3.72
CA ASP A 343 -4.05 5.08 -3.70
C ASP A 343 -3.79 4.61 -2.27
N MET A 344 -3.37 5.52 -1.38
CA MET A 344 -3.23 5.24 0.05
C MET A 344 -4.56 4.82 0.67
N TYR A 345 -5.63 5.60 0.47
CA TYR A 345 -6.96 5.32 1.00
C TYR A 345 -7.46 3.93 0.57
N LYS A 346 -7.38 3.62 -0.73
CA LYS A 346 -7.82 2.31 -1.27
C LYS A 346 -7.10 1.13 -0.63
N ARG A 347 -5.83 1.29 -0.28
CA ARG A 347 -5.03 0.20 0.28
C ARG A 347 -5.21 0.04 1.78
N PHE A 348 -5.42 1.13 2.52
CA PHE A 348 -5.86 1.05 3.91
C PHE A 348 -7.24 0.39 4.01
N THR A 349 -8.17 0.75 3.12
CA THR A 349 -9.47 0.07 3.08
C THR A 349 -9.32 -1.40 2.68
N VAL A 350 -8.47 -1.76 1.72
CA VAL A 350 -8.22 -3.19 1.39
C VAL A 350 -7.62 -3.95 2.58
N GLY A 351 -6.71 -3.35 3.35
CA GLY A 351 -6.21 -3.94 4.59
C GLY A 351 -7.33 -4.23 5.61
N GLU A 352 -8.30 -3.32 5.73
CA GLU A 352 -9.49 -3.49 6.57
C GLU A 352 -10.40 -4.64 6.10
N TYR A 353 -10.45 -4.91 4.79
CA TYR A 353 -11.30 -5.96 4.21
C TYR A 353 -10.69 -7.37 4.26
N TYR A 354 -9.36 -7.51 4.35
CA TYR A 354 -8.67 -8.81 4.20
C TYR A 354 -7.75 -9.18 5.39
N SER A 355 -7.89 -8.51 6.54
CA SER A 355 -7.09 -8.85 7.73
C SER A 355 -7.92 -8.75 9.01
N MET A 356 -7.48 -9.51 10.03
CA MET A 356 -7.99 -9.42 11.40
C MET A 356 -6.98 -8.72 12.32
N ASP A 357 -6.15 -7.82 11.77
CA ASP A 357 -5.17 -7.08 12.55
C ASP A 357 -5.88 -6.10 13.50
N ASN A 358 -5.33 -5.95 14.72
CA ASN A 358 -5.87 -5.09 15.78
C ASN A 358 -6.26 -3.68 15.31
N ILE A 359 -5.54 -3.12 14.33
CA ILE A 359 -5.82 -1.78 13.80
C ILE A 359 -7.16 -1.66 13.05
N TYR A 360 -7.68 -2.76 12.50
CA TYR A 360 -8.94 -2.77 11.77
C TYR A 360 -10.11 -3.29 12.61
N ILE A 361 -9.81 -4.07 13.66
CA ILE A 361 -10.82 -4.68 14.53
C ILE A 361 -11.05 -3.93 15.85
N LYS A 362 -10.07 -3.15 16.34
CA LYS A 362 -10.26 -2.39 17.59
C LYS A 362 -11.10 -1.15 17.31
N ARG A 363 -12.15 -0.96 18.10
CA ARG A 363 -13.01 0.24 18.09
C ARG A 363 -12.60 1.27 19.14
N ILE A 364 -11.90 0.84 20.18
CA ILE A 364 -11.47 1.70 21.28
C ILE A 364 -9.98 1.55 21.57
N ASP A 365 -9.36 2.64 22.02
CA ASP A 365 -7.96 2.71 22.44
C ASP A 365 -7.81 3.46 23.77
N LYS A 366 -6.63 3.33 24.41
CA LYS A 366 -6.34 3.97 25.70
C LYS A 366 -6.56 5.50 25.67
N TYR A 367 -6.26 6.16 24.55
CA TYR A 367 -6.43 7.60 24.39
C TYR A 367 -7.90 8.03 24.42
N THR A 368 -8.77 7.30 23.70
CA THR A 368 -10.21 7.54 23.63
C THR A 368 -10.86 7.34 24.99
N ILE A 369 -10.47 6.29 25.71
CA ILE A 369 -10.92 6.04 27.09
C ILE A 369 -10.49 7.22 27.99
N SER A 370 -9.21 7.63 27.93
CA SER A 370 -8.69 8.74 28.74
C SER A 370 -9.50 10.03 28.54
N LYS A 371 -9.77 10.41 27.28
CA LYS A 371 -10.53 11.65 26.98
C LYS A 371 -11.98 11.61 27.43
N ASN A 372 -12.61 10.45 27.38
CA ASN A 372 -13.95 10.30 27.91
C ASN A 372 -13.96 10.32 29.44
N ILE A 373 -12.99 9.66 30.10
CA ILE A 373 -12.88 9.66 31.56
C ILE A 373 -12.60 11.07 32.09
N GLU A 374 -11.76 11.87 31.42
CA GLU A 374 -11.55 13.29 31.76
C GLU A 374 -12.89 14.05 31.82
N LYS A 375 -13.72 13.93 30.77
CA LYS A 375 -15.05 14.57 30.71
C LYS A 375 -16.03 14.03 31.76
N ILE A 376 -16.00 12.72 32.02
CA ILE A 376 -16.87 12.08 33.01
C ILE A 376 -16.52 12.58 34.42
N LYS A 377 -15.22 12.69 34.75
CA LYS A 377 -14.75 13.23 36.03
C LYS A 377 -15.19 14.68 36.28
N GLU A 378 -15.35 15.48 35.22
CA GLU A 378 -15.89 16.85 35.35
C GLU A 378 -17.38 16.87 35.76
N LYS A 379 -18.14 15.82 35.43
CA LYS A 379 -19.58 15.74 35.66
C LYS A 379 -19.97 14.89 36.88
N TYR A 380 -19.14 13.91 37.23
CA TYR A 380 -19.43 12.92 38.26
C TYR A 380 -18.27 12.87 39.27
N PRO A 381 -18.47 13.33 40.52
CA PRO A 381 -17.43 13.34 41.55
C PRO A 381 -17.19 11.97 42.23
N GLN A 382 -18.00 10.96 41.89
CA GLN A 382 -17.91 9.58 42.40
C GLN A 382 -16.60 8.88 41.98
N ASN A 383 -16.29 7.77 42.67
CA ASN A 383 -15.23 6.87 42.23
C ASN A 383 -15.56 6.27 40.85
N ILE A 384 -14.55 6.09 40.01
CA ILE A 384 -14.72 5.51 38.67
C ILE A 384 -14.08 4.14 38.63
N CYS A 385 -14.89 3.14 38.26
CA CYS A 385 -14.40 1.80 37.89
C CYS A 385 -14.63 1.57 36.39
N LEU A 386 -13.57 1.20 35.68
CA LEU A 386 -13.58 0.88 34.27
C LEU A 386 -13.67 -0.63 34.07
N LEU A 387 -14.63 -1.05 33.26
CA LEU A 387 -14.81 -2.42 32.78
C LEU A 387 -14.46 -2.43 31.29
N THR A 388 -13.45 -3.21 30.91
CA THR A 388 -12.90 -3.22 29.54
C THR A 388 -12.33 -4.58 29.14
N ASP A 389 -12.21 -4.81 27.84
CA ASP A 389 -11.46 -5.92 27.24
C ASP A 389 -10.12 -5.46 26.62
N LEU A 390 -9.70 -4.22 26.90
CA LEU A 390 -8.43 -3.70 26.43
C LEU A 390 -7.27 -4.34 27.22
N GLU A 391 -6.32 -4.95 26.50
CA GLU A 391 -5.11 -5.53 27.10
C GLU A 391 -4.06 -4.49 27.53
N GLU A 392 -4.20 -3.24 27.08
CA GLU A 392 -3.28 -2.16 27.40
C GLU A 392 -3.44 -1.70 28.85
N ASP A 393 -2.34 -1.46 29.55
CA ASP A 393 -2.36 -1.01 30.94
C ASP A 393 -2.94 0.41 31.07
N ILE A 394 -3.92 0.59 31.97
CA ILE A 394 -4.66 1.84 32.18
C ILE A 394 -4.38 2.36 33.59
N ASP A 395 -3.71 3.51 33.65
CA ASP A 395 -3.12 4.10 34.86
C ASP A 395 -3.88 5.32 35.41
N PHE A 396 -4.93 5.76 34.73
CA PHE A 396 -5.68 6.98 35.07
C PHE A 396 -7.04 6.74 35.75
N CYS A 397 -7.44 5.49 35.96
CA CYS A 397 -8.65 5.07 36.68
C CYS A 397 -8.52 3.63 37.21
N ASN A 398 -9.40 3.24 38.14
CA ASN A 398 -9.46 1.86 38.63
C ASN A 398 -10.07 0.96 37.54
N VAL A 399 -9.36 -0.08 37.12
CA VAL A 399 -9.84 -1.07 36.14
C VAL A 399 -10.22 -2.33 36.90
N ILE A 400 -11.41 -2.84 36.66
CA ILE A 400 -11.92 -4.06 37.29
C ILE A 400 -12.43 -5.03 36.24
N SER A 401 -12.38 -6.31 36.55
CA SER A 401 -13.06 -7.37 35.80
C SER A 401 -14.53 -7.49 36.24
N VAL A 402 -15.32 -8.21 35.43
CA VAL A 402 -16.74 -8.45 35.72
C VAL A 402 -16.94 -9.17 37.06
N ASN A 403 -16.04 -10.09 37.43
CA ASN A 403 -16.17 -10.85 38.68
C ASN A 403 -15.91 -9.99 39.92
N GLU A 404 -15.09 -8.95 39.80
CA GLU A 404 -14.73 -8.05 40.90
C GLU A 404 -15.83 -7.02 41.24
N ILE A 405 -16.89 -6.93 40.41
CA ILE A 405 -18.06 -6.09 40.70
C ILE A 405 -18.68 -6.48 42.06
N ALA A 406 -18.66 -7.77 42.40
CA ALA A 406 -19.17 -8.30 43.66
C ALA A 406 -18.33 -7.88 44.88
N ASP A 407 -17.09 -7.44 44.69
CA ASP A 407 -16.17 -7.11 45.79
C ASP A 407 -16.07 -5.61 46.06
N ILE A 408 -16.71 -4.78 45.24
CA ILE A 408 -16.77 -3.32 45.45
C ILE A 408 -17.60 -3.03 46.71
N GLU A 409 -16.97 -2.43 47.72
CA GLU A 409 -17.60 -2.09 49.00
C GLU A 409 -18.55 -0.89 48.89
N ASP A 410 -18.09 0.24 48.33
CA ASP A 410 -18.90 1.47 48.19
C ASP A 410 -19.50 1.61 46.78
N ARG A 411 -20.38 0.68 46.43
CA ARG A 411 -21.05 0.65 45.12
C ARG A 411 -21.96 1.85 44.90
N SER A 412 -22.50 2.42 45.98
CA SER A 412 -23.42 3.56 45.93
C SER A 412 -22.74 4.86 45.48
N ASN A 413 -21.43 4.97 45.70
CA ASN A 413 -20.60 6.11 45.32
C ASN A 413 -19.60 5.76 44.20
N THR A 414 -19.92 4.73 43.39
CA THR A 414 -19.08 4.28 42.27
C THR A 414 -19.85 4.39 40.96
N ILE A 415 -19.21 4.97 39.95
CA ILE A 415 -19.68 4.99 38.56
C ILE A 415 -18.90 3.95 37.77
N PHE A 416 -19.64 3.03 37.17
CA PHE A 416 -19.08 2.02 36.28
C PHE A 416 -19.05 2.55 34.85
N ILE A 417 -17.90 2.45 34.20
CA ILE A 417 -17.72 2.82 32.80
C ILE A 417 -17.49 1.55 32.00
N LEU A 418 -18.27 1.36 30.93
CA LEU A 418 -18.11 0.27 29.98
C LEU A 418 -17.33 0.75 28.76
N ALA A 419 -16.21 0.07 28.50
CA ALA A 419 -15.31 0.35 27.39
C ALA A 419 -14.86 -0.95 26.75
N TYR A 420 -15.65 -1.53 25.85
CA TYR A 420 -15.32 -2.82 25.22
C TYR A 420 -15.15 -2.69 23.72
N ASN A 421 -14.19 -3.42 23.16
CA ASN A 421 -14.12 -3.69 21.73
C ASN A 421 -15.20 -4.70 21.34
N GLN A 422 -15.47 -5.70 22.18
CA GLN A 422 -16.41 -6.79 21.94
C GLN A 422 -17.74 -6.54 22.68
N ASP A 423 -18.83 -6.39 21.94
CA ASP A 423 -20.14 -6.05 22.50
C ASP A 423 -20.70 -7.15 23.40
N TYR A 424 -20.39 -8.43 23.10
CA TYR A 424 -20.81 -9.55 23.95
C TYR A 424 -20.17 -9.51 25.36
N ASN A 425 -18.95 -8.98 25.49
CA ASN A 425 -18.31 -8.77 26.79
C ASN A 425 -18.96 -7.61 27.55
N ALA A 426 -19.29 -6.52 26.86
CA ALA A 426 -20.04 -5.40 27.45
C ALA A 426 -21.41 -5.85 27.96
N ILE A 427 -22.13 -6.67 27.19
CA ILE A 427 -23.43 -7.23 27.59
C ILE A 427 -23.28 -8.11 28.84
N SER A 428 -22.21 -8.91 28.94
CA SER A 428 -21.91 -9.70 30.14
C SER A 428 -21.72 -8.81 31.37
N ALA A 429 -20.93 -7.74 31.23
CA ALA A 429 -20.73 -6.75 32.29
C ALA A 429 -22.04 -6.06 32.71
N ILE A 430 -22.90 -5.68 31.75
CA ILE A 430 -24.23 -5.10 32.02
C ILE A 430 -25.10 -6.07 32.83
N LYS A 431 -25.15 -7.34 32.43
CA LYS A 431 -25.92 -8.37 33.15
C LYS A 431 -25.44 -8.54 34.59
N GLU A 432 -24.14 -8.47 34.83
CA GLU A 432 -23.59 -8.55 36.18
C GLU A 432 -23.95 -7.32 37.02
N LEU A 433 -23.79 -6.12 36.48
CA LEU A 433 -24.18 -4.87 37.13
C LEU A 433 -25.68 -4.86 37.51
N GLN A 434 -26.53 -5.40 36.64
CA GLN A 434 -27.98 -5.50 36.86
C GLN A 434 -28.34 -6.38 38.07
N LYS A 435 -27.55 -7.42 38.39
CA LYS A 435 -27.79 -8.26 39.59
C LYS A 435 -27.73 -7.46 40.89
N TYR A 436 -27.05 -6.32 40.87
CA TYR A 436 -26.82 -5.46 42.03
C TYR A 436 -27.48 -4.08 41.91
N ASP A 437 -28.37 -3.87 40.92
CA ASP A 437 -29.02 -2.58 40.62
C ASP A 437 -28.02 -1.42 40.39
N LEU A 438 -26.88 -1.72 39.79
CA LEU A 438 -25.82 -0.74 39.54
C LEU A 438 -25.96 -0.10 38.17
N LYS A 439 -25.75 1.22 38.13
CA LYS A 439 -25.80 2.03 36.91
C LYS A 439 -24.42 2.11 36.27
N TYR A 440 -24.40 2.22 34.95
CA TYR A 440 -23.18 2.40 34.17
C TYR A 440 -23.30 3.56 33.19
N LEU A 441 -22.14 4.02 32.73
CA LEU A 441 -21.98 4.89 31.57
C LEU A 441 -21.25 4.11 30.47
N SER A 442 -21.73 4.22 29.24
CA SER A 442 -20.99 3.75 28.07
C SER A 442 -20.11 4.87 27.54
N LEU A 443 -18.94 4.53 27.00
CA LEU A 443 -18.09 5.50 26.34
C LEU A 443 -18.75 6.07 25.07
N GLU A 444 -18.57 7.38 24.86
CA GLU A 444 -18.90 8.01 23.59
C GLU A 444 -17.78 7.73 22.58
N GLN A 445 -18.10 6.96 21.53
CA GLN A 445 -17.24 6.79 20.37
C GLN A 445 -17.78 7.65 19.22
N TYR A 446 -17.06 8.71 18.87
CA TYR A 446 -17.38 9.55 17.71
C TYR A 446 -16.58 9.06 16.48
N GLY A 447 -17.01 7.99 15.81
CA GLY A 447 -16.43 7.60 14.53
C GLY A 447 -16.31 6.09 14.25
N THR A 448 -15.60 5.79 13.16
CA THR A 448 -15.33 4.47 12.55
C THR A 448 -14.18 3.71 13.25
N PRO A 449 -14.13 2.36 13.16
CA PRO A 449 -15.09 1.50 12.45
C PRO A 449 -16.38 1.29 13.26
N GLN A 450 -17.50 1.10 12.53
CA GLN A 450 -18.77 0.70 13.14
C GLN A 450 -18.68 -0.73 13.66
N ALA A 451 -19.56 -1.08 14.61
CA ALA A 451 -19.70 -2.47 15.02
C ALA A 451 -20.07 -3.34 13.82
N ARG A 452 -19.30 -4.41 13.62
CA ARG A 452 -19.58 -5.49 12.67
C ARG A 452 -20.12 -6.71 13.42
N TYR A 453 -20.64 -7.71 12.70
CA TYR A 453 -21.19 -8.91 13.31
C TYR A 453 -20.17 -9.67 14.18
N TYR A 454 -18.90 -9.71 13.79
CA TYR A 454 -17.88 -10.31 14.66
C TYR A 454 -17.62 -9.52 15.96
N HIS A 455 -18.07 -8.27 16.10
CA HIS A 455 -18.02 -7.56 17.39
C HIS A 455 -19.17 -7.97 18.31
N THR A 456 -20.26 -8.49 17.74
CA THR A 456 -21.48 -8.86 18.47
C THR A 456 -21.60 -10.37 18.70
N ASN A 457 -20.86 -11.18 17.93
CA ASN A 457 -20.86 -12.64 18.03
C ASN A 457 -19.44 -13.19 18.31
N GLU A 458 -19.25 -13.74 19.51
CA GLU A 458 -17.97 -14.29 19.97
C GLU A 458 -17.47 -15.46 19.10
N VAL A 459 -18.39 -16.33 18.66
CA VAL A 459 -18.04 -17.47 17.82
C VAL A 459 -17.52 -16.97 16.48
N ALA A 460 -18.18 -16.00 15.86
CA ALA A 460 -17.75 -15.40 14.60
C ALA A 460 -16.35 -14.78 14.74
N TYR A 461 -16.13 -13.99 15.80
CA TYR A 461 -14.82 -13.40 16.08
C TYR A 461 -13.70 -14.43 16.18
N LYS A 462 -13.90 -15.47 17.01
CA LYS A 462 -12.91 -16.53 17.22
C LYS A 462 -12.67 -17.34 15.97
N THR A 463 -13.71 -17.63 15.18
CA THR A 463 -13.57 -18.31 13.90
C THR A 463 -12.74 -17.47 12.94
N LEU A 464 -13.05 -16.18 12.76
CA LEU A 464 -12.28 -15.30 11.87
C LEU A 464 -10.81 -15.18 12.28
N LEU A 465 -10.51 -15.07 13.57
CA LEU A 465 -9.12 -15.05 14.05
C LEU A 465 -8.37 -16.33 13.71
N GLU A 466 -9.01 -17.48 13.87
CA GLU A 466 -8.42 -18.77 13.54
C GLU A 466 -8.23 -18.91 12.03
N GLU A 467 -9.22 -18.55 11.22
CA GLU A 467 -9.12 -18.60 9.76
C GLU A 467 -8.07 -17.63 9.22
N ALA A 468 -7.89 -16.46 9.85
CA ALA A 468 -6.83 -15.50 9.48
C ALA A 468 -5.41 -16.05 9.70
N GLN A 469 -5.25 -16.97 10.65
CA GLN A 469 -3.96 -17.61 10.97
C GLN A 469 -3.71 -18.88 10.16
N ASN A 470 -4.76 -19.47 9.59
CA ASN A 470 -4.68 -20.71 8.83
C ASN A 470 -4.44 -20.45 7.34
N SER A 471 -3.56 -21.25 6.74
CA SER A 471 -3.13 -21.20 5.34
C SER A 471 -3.79 -22.36 4.56
N PRO A 472 -4.25 -22.19 3.30
CA PRO A 472 -3.38 -21.74 2.22
C PRO A 472 -3.76 -20.39 1.60
N LEU A 473 -2.84 -19.43 1.77
CA LEU A 473 -2.24 -18.52 0.78
C LEU A 473 -3.03 -17.81 -0.34
N THR A 474 -4.35 -17.90 -0.50
CA THR A 474 -5.00 -17.10 -1.57
C THR A 474 -6.12 -16.20 -1.09
N HIS A 475 -7.22 -16.68 -0.50
CA HIS A 475 -8.43 -15.85 -0.34
C HIS A 475 -9.06 -15.91 1.07
N PHE A 476 -8.43 -15.28 2.07
CA PHE A 476 -9.09 -14.97 3.35
C PHE A 476 -9.85 -13.65 3.23
N CYS A 477 -11.18 -13.68 3.22
CA CYS A 477 -12.03 -12.48 3.21
C CYS A 477 -12.95 -12.45 4.45
N PRO A 478 -12.58 -11.74 5.54
CA PRO A 478 -13.39 -11.68 6.75
C PRO A 478 -14.77 -11.08 6.51
N GLY A 479 -14.96 -10.21 5.51
CA GLY A 479 -16.29 -9.68 5.19
C GLY A 479 -17.24 -10.71 4.61
N ASP A 480 -16.77 -11.53 3.69
CA ASP A 480 -17.60 -12.56 3.08
C ASP A 480 -17.82 -13.73 4.05
N PHE A 481 -16.78 -14.09 4.81
CA PHE A 481 -16.89 -15.14 5.83
C PHE A 481 -17.86 -14.72 6.94
N GLU A 482 -17.81 -13.46 7.38
CA GLU A 482 -18.77 -12.89 8.34
C GLU A 482 -20.22 -13.02 7.86
N ASN A 483 -20.48 -12.79 6.57
CA ASN A 483 -21.83 -12.94 6.03
C ASN A 483 -22.24 -14.42 5.95
N ILE A 484 -21.35 -15.33 5.57
CA ILE A 484 -21.62 -16.78 5.63
C ILE A 484 -22.01 -17.17 7.07
N PHE A 485 -21.31 -16.66 8.08
CA PHE A 485 -21.62 -16.93 9.49
C PHE A 485 -22.97 -16.34 9.90
N GLN A 486 -23.30 -15.13 9.45
CA GLN A 486 -24.62 -14.52 9.68
C GLN A 486 -25.74 -15.36 9.05
N ALA A 487 -25.56 -15.85 7.81
CA ALA A 487 -26.55 -16.70 7.15
C ALA A 487 -26.76 -18.01 7.92
N ILE A 488 -25.68 -18.65 8.36
CA ILE A 488 -25.74 -19.88 9.18
C ILE A 488 -26.45 -19.62 10.51
N GLU A 489 -26.12 -18.53 11.20
CA GLU A 489 -26.69 -18.20 12.52
C GLU A 489 -28.17 -17.82 12.43
N ILE A 490 -28.56 -16.95 11.49
CA ILE A 490 -29.96 -16.51 11.35
C ILE A 490 -30.87 -17.68 10.98
N THR A 491 -30.33 -18.65 10.22
CA THR A 491 -31.07 -19.84 9.81
C THR A 491 -30.92 -21.01 10.76
N ARG A 492 -30.21 -20.90 11.90
CA ARG A 492 -29.78 -22.02 12.77
C ARG A 492 -30.87 -23.03 13.14
N GLU A 493 -32.11 -22.58 13.29
CA GLU A 493 -33.27 -23.41 13.67
C GLU A 493 -34.00 -24.04 12.47
N LEU A 494 -33.57 -23.74 11.24
CA LEU A 494 -34.11 -24.34 10.02
C LEU A 494 -33.39 -25.65 9.70
N ASP A 495 -34.20 -26.67 9.39
CA ASP A 495 -33.73 -27.93 8.81
C ASP A 495 -33.23 -27.71 7.37
N GLY A 496 -32.18 -28.45 7.01
CA GLY A 496 -31.59 -28.42 5.67
C GLY A 496 -30.07 -28.28 5.69
N ASP A 497 -29.49 -28.54 4.54
CA ASP A 497 -28.05 -28.64 4.34
C ASP A 497 -27.39 -27.27 4.04
N TYR A 498 -26.09 -27.18 4.27
CA TYR A 498 -25.25 -26.09 3.72
C TYR A 498 -24.67 -26.54 2.39
N VAL A 499 -24.82 -25.74 1.34
CA VAL A 499 -24.25 -26.03 0.01
C VAL A 499 -23.38 -24.87 -0.43
N GLU A 500 -22.18 -25.15 -0.92
CA GLU A 500 -21.34 -24.18 -1.62
C GLU A 500 -21.13 -24.65 -3.05
N ILE A 501 -21.29 -23.75 -4.01
CA ILE A 501 -21.06 -23.99 -5.43
C ILE A 501 -19.95 -23.04 -5.85
N GLY A 502 -18.81 -23.61 -6.23
CA GLY A 502 -17.53 -22.93 -6.39
C GLY A 502 -16.84 -22.76 -5.04
N THR A 503 -15.77 -23.53 -4.84
CA THR A 503 -15.04 -23.62 -3.58
C THR A 503 -13.55 -23.31 -3.76
N PHE A 504 -13.04 -23.39 -4.99
CA PHE A 504 -11.64 -23.25 -5.35
C PHE A 504 -10.73 -24.07 -4.44
N GLN A 505 -9.99 -23.44 -3.52
CA GLN A 505 -9.07 -24.09 -2.57
C GLN A 505 -9.72 -24.45 -1.22
N GLY A 506 -11.02 -24.16 -1.04
CA GLY A 506 -11.82 -24.54 0.12
C GLY A 506 -11.77 -23.59 1.32
N ALA A 507 -11.37 -22.32 1.14
CA ALA A 507 -11.21 -21.36 2.24
C ALA A 507 -12.55 -21.00 2.92
N SER A 508 -13.54 -20.58 2.14
CA SER A 508 -14.93 -20.33 2.57
C SER A 508 -15.57 -21.60 3.14
N ALA A 509 -15.42 -22.73 2.45
CA ALA A 509 -15.87 -24.04 2.92
C ALA A 509 -15.35 -24.39 4.32
N ARG A 510 -14.04 -24.21 4.56
CA ARG A 510 -13.43 -24.44 5.87
C ARG A 510 -13.97 -23.48 6.92
N ALA A 511 -14.07 -22.20 6.58
CA ALA A 511 -14.60 -21.18 7.49
C ALA A 511 -16.03 -21.51 7.93
N ALA A 512 -16.90 -21.92 7.00
CA ALA A 512 -18.26 -22.36 7.27
C ALA A 512 -18.30 -23.57 8.21
N LEU A 513 -17.50 -24.62 7.93
CA LEU A 513 -17.37 -25.80 8.79
C LEU A 513 -16.88 -25.46 10.20
N ASN A 514 -15.87 -24.59 10.29
CA ASN A 514 -15.31 -24.16 11.56
C ASN A 514 -16.37 -23.41 12.40
N TYR A 515 -17.12 -22.51 11.75
CA TYR A 515 -18.20 -21.79 12.40
C TYR A 515 -19.30 -22.74 12.88
N LEU A 516 -19.81 -23.65 12.04
CA LEU A 516 -20.81 -24.66 12.39
C LEU A 516 -20.38 -25.50 13.61
N LYS A 517 -19.12 -25.96 13.61
CA LYS A 517 -18.54 -26.73 14.71
C LYS A 517 -18.49 -25.94 16.01
N LYS A 518 -18.03 -24.69 15.98
CA LYS A 518 -17.92 -23.82 17.18
C LYS A 518 -19.27 -23.31 17.68
N SER A 519 -20.26 -23.15 16.79
CA SER A 519 -21.63 -22.72 17.14
C SER A 519 -22.54 -23.88 17.55
N ASN A 520 -22.05 -25.13 17.50
CA ASN A 520 -22.82 -26.35 17.74
C ASN A 520 -24.05 -26.48 16.83
N VAL A 521 -23.94 -26.05 15.58
CA VAL A 521 -24.98 -26.22 14.56
C VAL A 521 -24.65 -27.47 13.74
N SER A 522 -25.52 -28.48 13.82
CA SER A 522 -25.35 -29.72 13.07
C SER A 522 -26.03 -29.62 11.71
N ARG A 523 -25.24 -29.57 10.64
CA ARG A 523 -25.69 -29.60 9.24
C ARG A 523 -24.72 -30.40 8.40
N LYS A 524 -25.25 -31.11 7.39
CA LYS A 524 -24.40 -31.69 6.36
C LYS A 524 -24.01 -30.60 5.37
N CYS A 525 -22.73 -30.60 4.98
CA CYS A 525 -22.17 -29.63 4.05
C CYS A 525 -21.84 -30.31 2.71
N TYR A 526 -22.19 -29.67 1.61
CA TYR A 526 -21.82 -30.13 0.27
C TYR A 526 -21.04 -29.05 -0.46
N PHE A 527 -19.84 -29.41 -0.94
CA PHE A 527 -18.93 -28.50 -1.63
C PHE A 527 -18.78 -28.94 -3.08
N ILE A 528 -19.37 -28.17 -3.99
CA ILE A 528 -19.56 -28.51 -5.39
C ILE A 528 -18.63 -27.64 -6.24
N ASP A 529 -17.70 -28.24 -6.97
CA ASP A 529 -16.73 -27.53 -7.80
C ASP A 529 -16.24 -28.44 -8.95
N THR A 530 -15.66 -27.87 -9.99
CA THR A 530 -14.92 -28.66 -10.99
C THR A 530 -13.62 -29.21 -10.41
N TYR A 531 -13.06 -28.53 -9.40
CA TYR A 531 -11.72 -28.73 -8.84
C TYR A 531 -10.61 -28.70 -9.91
N GLU A 532 -10.89 -28.04 -11.03
CA GLU A 532 -10.00 -27.88 -12.19
C GLU A 532 -9.98 -26.43 -12.72
N GLY A 533 -10.59 -25.50 -11.97
CA GLY A 533 -10.74 -24.11 -12.34
C GLY A 533 -11.68 -23.88 -13.53
N PHE A 534 -11.55 -22.71 -14.16
CA PHE A 534 -12.38 -22.26 -15.29
C PHE A 534 -11.84 -22.79 -16.63
N THR A 535 -11.61 -24.10 -16.71
CA THR A 535 -11.01 -24.78 -17.88
C THR A 535 -12.06 -25.50 -18.75
N TYR A 536 -13.26 -25.71 -18.23
CA TYR A 536 -14.39 -26.37 -18.89
C TYR A 536 -14.96 -25.56 -20.07
N GLN A 537 -15.64 -26.25 -20.99
CA GLN A 537 -16.02 -25.69 -22.29
C GLN A 537 -17.00 -24.52 -22.17
N GLU A 538 -17.90 -24.57 -21.19
CA GLU A 538 -18.94 -23.56 -20.96
C GLU A 538 -18.32 -22.26 -20.41
N ALA A 539 -17.34 -22.33 -19.50
CA ALA A 539 -16.56 -21.16 -19.08
C ALA A 539 -15.83 -20.49 -20.25
N GLN A 540 -15.40 -21.27 -21.26
CA GLN A 540 -14.75 -20.71 -22.44
C GLN A 540 -15.71 -19.99 -23.39
N ASN A 541 -17.00 -20.32 -23.31
CA ASN A 541 -18.09 -19.84 -24.16
C ASN A 541 -19.01 -18.85 -23.44
N SER A 542 -18.75 -18.56 -22.16
CA SER A 542 -19.59 -17.67 -21.36
C SER A 542 -19.62 -16.25 -21.92
N GLU A 543 -20.71 -15.53 -21.69
CA GLU A 543 -20.86 -14.13 -22.13
C GLU A 543 -19.72 -13.24 -21.62
N ASP A 544 -19.20 -13.54 -20.43
CA ASP A 544 -17.99 -12.96 -19.85
C ASP A 544 -16.85 -13.99 -19.75
N MET A 545 -15.62 -13.55 -20.06
CA MET A 545 -14.47 -14.45 -20.21
C MET A 545 -13.27 -14.04 -19.34
N LEU A 546 -13.48 -13.21 -18.31
CA LEU A 546 -12.38 -12.67 -17.48
C LEU A 546 -11.52 -13.81 -16.89
N TRP A 547 -12.17 -14.87 -16.42
CA TRP A 547 -11.52 -15.98 -15.71
C TRP A 547 -11.19 -17.20 -16.58
N LYS A 548 -11.34 -17.10 -17.90
CA LYS A 548 -11.06 -18.21 -18.83
C LYS A 548 -9.64 -18.78 -18.62
N ASN A 549 -9.56 -20.09 -18.37
CA ASN A 549 -8.32 -20.84 -18.11
C ASN A 549 -7.53 -20.35 -16.87
N THR A 550 -8.23 -19.84 -15.85
CA THR A 550 -7.64 -19.43 -14.57
C THR A 550 -8.12 -20.34 -13.42
N HIS A 551 -7.70 -20.05 -12.18
CA HIS A 551 -8.06 -20.81 -10.97
C HIS A 551 -7.72 -22.31 -11.02
N THR A 552 -6.69 -22.68 -11.78
CA THR A 552 -6.26 -24.09 -11.95
C THR A 552 -5.38 -24.60 -10.80
N ASP A 553 -4.99 -23.73 -9.87
CA ASP A 553 -4.20 -24.09 -8.69
C ASP A 553 -5.10 -24.67 -7.58
N THR A 554 -5.86 -25.71 -7.92
CA THR A 554 -6.71 -26.46 -6.99
C THR A 554 -6.83 -27.94 -7.41
N SER A 555 -7.23 -28.80 -6.48
CA SER A 555 -7.64 -30.17 -6.75
C SER A 555 -8.55 -30.66 -5.62
N MET A 556 -9.41 -31.64 -5.93
CA MET A 556 -10.32 -32.24 -4.95
C MET A 556 -9.54 -32.86 -3.77
N ASP A 557 -8.41 -33.51 -4.04
CA ASP A 557 -7.54 -34.09 -3.02
C ASP A 557 -6.97 -33.02 -2.07
N ARG A 558 -6.52 -31.88 -2.62
CA ARG A 558 -5.97 -30.77 -1.83
C ARG A 558 -7.03 -30.15 -0.93
N VAL A 559 -8.26 -29.98 -1.45
CA VAL A 559 -9.39 -29.47 -0.66
C VAL A 559 -9.77 -30.49 0.42
N HIS A 560 -9.81 -31.78 0.09
CA HIS A 560 -10.12 -32.83 1.06
C HIS A 560 -9.09 -32.88 2.20
N GLU A 561 -7.79 -32.81 1.89
CA GLU A 561 -6.73 -32.75 2.88
C GLU A 561 -6.86 -31.49 3.76
N TYR A 562 -7.17 -30.34 3.16
CA TYR A 562 -7.36 -29.09 3.88
C TYR A 562 -8.54 -29.14 4.87
N LEU A 563 -9.59 -29.88 4.53
CA LEU A 563 -10.80 -30.05 5.34
C LEU A 563 -10.79 -31.28 6.25
N ALA A 564 -9.68 -32.05 6.31
CA ALA A 564 -9.62 -33.35 6.97
C ALA A 564 -9.96 -33.36 8.48
N ASN A 565 -10.00 -32.21 9.14
CA ASN A 565 -10.38 -32.05 10.56
C ASN A 565 -11.90 -31.96 10.80
N TYR A 566 -12.70 -32.09 9.74
CA TYR A 566 -14.15 -32.06 9.75
C TYR A 566 -14.71 -33.35 9.16
N ASP A 567 -15.90 -33.75 9.60
CA ASP A 567 -16.53 -35.03 9.25
C ASP A 567 -17.93 -34.87 8.64
N ASN A 568 -18.52 -33.68 8.77
CA ASN A 568 -19.87 -33.36 8.32
C ASN A 568 -19.93 -32.77 6.90
N PHE A 569 -18.99 -33.12 6.02
CA PHE A 569 -18.95 -32.60 4.65
C PHE A 569 -18.77 -33.67 3.57
N GLU A 570 -19.13 -33.30 2.34
CA GLU A 570 -18.87 -34.10 1.15
C GLU A 570 -18.43 -33.20 -0.02
N LEU A 571 -17.33 -33.56 -0.67
CA LEU A 571 -16.86 -32.90 -1.90
C LEU A 571 -17.52 -33.55 -3.12
N ILE A 572 -17.99 -32.73 -4.06
CA ILE A 572 -18.67 -33.18 -5.26
C ILE A 572 -18.02 -32.52 -6.47
N LYS A 573 -17.38 -33.32 -7.32
CA LYS A 573 -16.84 -32.83 -8.59
C LYS A 573 -17.97 -32.67 -9.60
N SER A 574 -18.25 -31.44 -10.04
CA SER A 574 -19.36 -31.14 -10.95
C SER A 574 -19.15 -29.82 -11.69
N ASN A 575 -19.65 -29.74 -12.92
CA ASN A 575 -19.79 -28.50 -13.67
C ASN A 575 -21.22 -27.98 -13.56
N ILE A 576 -21.43 -26.94 -12.74
CA ILE A 576 -22.77 -26.45 -12.44
C ILE A 576 -23.54 -25.90 -13.66
N THR A 577 -22.87 -25.57 -14.78
CA THR A 577 -23.59 -25.12 -15.98
C THR A 577 -24.36 -26.25 -16.67
N GLU A 578 -23.86 -27.48 -16.61
CA GLU A 578 -24.44 -28.64 -17.31
C GLU A 578 -25.08 -29.63 -16.35
N ASP A 579 -24.41 -29.93 -15.24
CA ASP A 579 -24.81 -31.01 -14.34
C ASP A 579 -25.93 -30.59 -13.39
N GLU A 580 -26.86 -31.51 -13.10
CA GLU A 580 -27.87 -31.33 -12.05
C GLU A 580 -27.27 -31.52 -10.64
N LEU A 581 -27.89 -30.90 -9.63
CA LEU A 581 -27.51 -31.15 -8.24
C LEU A 581 -27.76 -32.62 -7.87
N PRO A 582 -26.84 -33.27 -7.13
CA PRO A 582 -27.02 -34.66 -6.70
C PRO A 582 -28.34 -34.86 -5.94
N GLN A 583 -29.05 -35.96 -6.24
CA GLN A 583 -30.39 -36.24 -5.69
C GLN A 583 -30.45 -36.24 -4.15
N LYS A 584 -29.35 -36.60 -3.49
CA LYS A 584 -29.21 -36.59 -2.02
C LYS A 584 -29.30 -35.19 -1.38
N ILE A 585 -29.15 -34.13 -2.17
CA ILE A 585 -29.31 -32.75 -1.71
C ILE A 585 -30.77 -32.38 -1.94
N GLU A 586 -31.61 -32.59 -0.93
CA GLU A 586 -33.07 -32.41 -1.03
C GLU A 586 -33.52 -31.03 -0.54
N ASN A 587 -33.07 -30.65 0.66
CA ASN A 587 -33.45 -29.40 1.32
C ASN A 587 -32.19 -28.60 1.68
N ILE A 588 -32.08 -27.39 1.15
CA ILE A 588 -30.94 -26.50 1.36
C ILE A 588 -31.37 -25.35 2.26
N CYS A 589 -30.64 -25.18 3.36
CA CYS A 589 -30.86 -24.10 4.31
C CYS A 589 -30.07 -22.85 3.91
N VAL A 590 -28.81 -23.03 3.52
CA VAL A 590 -27.95 -21.97 3.00
C VAL A 590 -27.23 -22.48 1.74
N ALA A 591 -27.31 -21.73 0.65
CA ALA A 591 -26.52 -21.95 -0.57
C ALA A 591 -25.57 -20.78 -0.80
N ASN A 592 -24.25 -20.99 -0.72
CA ASN A 592 -23.25 -20.01 -1.13
C ASN A 592 -22.85 -20.25 -2.59
N ILE A 593 -23.09 -19.28 -3.47
CA ILE A 593 -22.81 -19.37 -4.92
C ILE A 593 -21.67 -18.39 -5.24
N ASP A 594 -20.50 -18.93 -5.58
CA ASP A 594 -19.24 -18.23 -5.83
C ASP A 594 -18.58 -18.83 -7.08
N VAL A 595 -19.10 -18.46 -8.25
CA VAL A 595 -18.69 -19.06 -9.54
C VAL A 595 -18.37 -18.02 -10.62
N ASP A 596 -18.35 -16.74 -10.25
CA ASP A 596 -17.95 -15.55 -11.01
C ASP A 596 -18.70 -15.27 -12.33
N LEU A 597 -18.67 -16.24 -13.25
CA LEU A 597 -19.12 -16.11 -14.64
C LEU A 597 -20.64 -16.08 -14.72
N TYR A 598 -21.16 -15.24 -15.62
CA TYR A 598 -22.60 -15.04 -15.80
C TYR A 598 -23.38 -16.35 -15.97
N ASP A 599 -22.93 -17.23 -16.86
CA ASP A 599 -23.62 -18.49 -17.17
C ASP A 599 -23.60 -19.47 -16.00
N ALA A 600 -22.50 -19.47 -15.23
CA ALA A 600 -22.34 -20.32 -14.05
C ALA A 600 -23.21 -19.83 -12.89
N VAL A 601 -23.21 -18.52 -12.62
CA VAL A 601 -24.06 -17.90 -11.57
C VAL A 601 -25.53 -18.14 -11.89
N LYS A 602 -25.95 -17.87 -13.13
CA LYS A 602 -27.31 -18.15 -13.59
C LYS A 602 -27.67 -19.61 -13.39
N SER A 603 -26.83 -20.52 -13.88
CA SER A 603 -27.05 -21.96 -13.74
C SER A 603 -27.18 -22.43 -12.30
N ALA A 604 -26.35 -21.92 -11.40
CA ALA A 604 -26.36 -22.25 -9.98
C ALA A 604 -27.66 -21.77 -9.29
N LEU A 605 -28.08 -20.52 -9.54
CA LEU A 605 -29.30 -19.94 -8.98
C LEU A 605 -30.53 -20.79 -9.30
N TYR A 606 -30.71 -21.16 -10.57
CA TYR A 606 -31.89 -21.92 -11.01
C TYR A 606 -31.88 -23.36 -10.49
N ARG A 607 -30.70 -23.96 -10.27
CA ARG A 607 -30.58 -25.32 -9.72
C ARG A 607 -30.87 -25.39 -8.23
N VAL A 608 -30.54 -24.36 -7.46
CA VAL A 608 -30.81 -24.34 -6.01
C VAL A 608 -32.23 -23.86 -5.69
N LYS A 609 -32.86 -23.02 -6.54
CA LYS A 609 -34.06 -22.23 -6.17
C LYS A 609 -35.22 -23.03 -5.56
N ASP A 610 -35.46 -24.25 -6.05
CA ASP A 610 -36.58 -25.11 -5.66
C ASP A 610 -36.23 -26.02 -4.47
N LYS A 611 -34.93 -26.12 -4.14
CA LYS A 611 -34.40 -26.89 -3.00
C LYS A 611 -34.19 -26.02 -1.76
N ILE A 612 -34.15 -24.70 -1.91
CA ILE A 612 -34.03 -23.77 -0.77
C ILE A 612 -35.30 -23.82 0.07
N VAL A 613 -35.15 -24.11 1.37
CA VAL A 613 -36.27 -24.15 2.31
C VAL A 613 -36.84 -22.75 2.54
N LYS A 614 -38.08 -22.68 3.03
CA LYS A 614 -38.68 -21.40 3.44
C LYS A 614 -37.80 -20.71 4.49
N ASN A 615 -37.54 -19.41 4.30
CA ASN A 615 -36.59 -18.59 5.07
C ASN A 615 -35.11 -18.98 4.90
N GLY A 616 -34.80 -19.97 4.06
CA GLY A 616 -33.43 -20.28 3.66
C GLY A 616 -32.82 -19.17 2.81
N ILE A 617 -31.50 -19.19 2.70
CA ILE A 617 -30.71 -18.08 2.13
C ILE A 617 -29.86 -18.59 0.98
N ILE A 618 -29.95 -17.92 -0.17
CA ILE A 618 -28.90 -17.98 -1.20
C ILE A 618 -27.98 -16.77 -0.99
N ILE A 619 -26.68 -17.01 -0.88
CA ILE A 619 -25.65 -15.98 -0.90
C ILE A 619 -25.16 -15.91 -2.35
N ALA A 620 -25.50 -14.85 -3.05
CA ALA A 620 -24.89 -14.50 -4.33
C ALA A 620 -23.59 -13.75 -4.02
N GLU A 621 -22.46 -14.45 -4.11
CA GLU A 621 -21.14 -13.93 -3.74
C GLU A 621 -20.79 -12.70 -4.60
N ASP A 622 -20.84 -12.91 -5.91
CA ASP A 622 -20.18 -12.07 -6.90
C ASP A 622 -20.95 -10.76 -7.23
N TYR A 623 -22.15 -10.57 -6.66
CA TYR A 623 -23.13 -9.56 -7.09
C TYR A 623 -22.56 -8.12 -7.10
N GLY A 624 -21.77 -7.79 -6.07
CA GLY A 624 -21.27 -6.44 -5.83
C GLY A 624 -19.82 -6.23 -6.25
N HIS A 625 -19.08 -7.27 -6.66
CA HIS A 625 -17.66 -7.17 -7.04
C HIS A 625 -17.46 -6.65 -8.47
N THR A 626 -18.21 -5.61 -8.79
CA THR A 626 -18.16 -4.87 -10.05
C THR A 626 -16.99 -3.87 -10.05
N PRO A 627 -16.43 -3.51 -11.22
CA PRO A 627 -16.90 -3.85 -12.56
C PRO A 627 -16.43 -5.22 -13.09
N ALA A 628 -15.61 -5.97 -12.34
CA ALA A 628 -15.07 -7.24 -12.81
C ALA A 628 -16.17 -8.28 -13.03
N LEU A 629 -17.10 -8.42 -12.08
CA LEU A 629 -18.16 -9.44 -12.08
C LEU A 629 -19.52 -8.86 -12.44
N ILE A 630 -19.55 -7.98 -13.44
CA ILE A 630 -20.81 -7.38 -13.91
C ILE A 630 -21.77 -8.43 -14.51
N GLY A 631 -21.22 -9.54 -15.02
CA GLY A 631 -22.00 -10.69 -15.48
C GLY A 631 -22.80 -11.34 -14.36
N ALA A 632 -22.17 -11.65 -13.23
CA ALA A 632 -22.87 -12.16 -12.04
C ALA A 632 -23.99 -11.24 -11.56
N GLN A 633 -23.73 -9.92 -11.50
CA GLN A 633 -24.76 -8.94 -11.13
C GLN A 633 -25.97 -8.99 -12.08
N LYS A 634 -25.73 -9.13 -13.39
CA LYS A 634 -26.79 -9.29 -14.39
C LYS A 634 -27.58 -10.60 -14.17
N ALA A 635 -26.92 -11.73 -13.93
CA ALA A 635 -27.57 -13.02 -13.71
C ALA A 635 -28.53 -12.98 -12.51
N VAL A 636 -28.08 -12.43 -11.38
CA VAL A 636 -28.92 -12.26 -10.17
C VAL A 636 -30.08 -11.29 -10.44
N GLY A 637 -29.83 -10.23 -11.21
CA GLY A 637 -30.87 -9.27 -11.63
C GLY A 637 -31.99 -9.94 -12.42
N GLU A 638 -31.64 -10.71 -13.46
CA GLU A 638 -32.60 -11.48 -14.25
C GLU A 638 -33.38 -12.50 -13.40
N PHE A 639 -32.69 -13.19 -12.48
CA PHE A 639 -33.33 -14.12 -11.56
C PHE A 639 -34.37 -13.42 -10.65
N LEU A 640 -34.05 -12.25 -10.11
CA LEU A 640 -34.98 -11.47 -9.29
C LEU A 640 -36.15 -10.88 -10.08
N GLU A 641 -35.95 -10.56 -11.36
CA GLU A 641 -37.03 -10.13 -12.26
C GLU A 641 -38.01 -11.27 -12.56
N GLU A 642 -37.53 -12.51 -12.65
CA GLU A 642 -38.36 -13.71 -12.87
C GLU A 642 -39.07 -14.16 -11.59
N TYR A 643 -38.41 -14.04 -10.42
CA TYR A 643 -38.91 -14.53 -9.13
C TYR A 643 -39.08 -13.44 -8.03
N PRO A 644 -39.71 -12.28 -8.31
CA PRO A 644 -39.77 -11.15 -7.38
C PRO A 644 -40.58 -11.44 -6.10
N ASP A 645 -41.56 -12.33 -6.21
CA ASP A 645 -42.45 -12.71 -5.11
C ASP A 645 -41.94 -13.88 -4.28
N GLU A 646 -40.88 -14.57 -4.72
CA GLU A 646 -40.33 -15.73 -4.02
C GLU A 646 -39.07 -15.40 -3.21
N PHE A 647 -38.29 -14.42 -3.63
CA PHE A 647 -37.03 -14.05 -2.96
C PHE A 647 -37.03 -12.58 -2.49
N LEU A 648 -36.45 -12.34 -1.32
CA LEU A 648 -36.18 -11.01 -0.78
C LEU A 648 -34.67 -10.71 -0.88
N PRO A 649 -34.24 -9.74 -1.70
CA PRO A 649 -32.83 -9.39 -1.82
C PRO A 649 -32.36 -8.44 -0.72
N ILE A 650 -31.19 -8.70 -0.14
CA ILE A 650 -30.50 -7.84 0.83
C ILE A 650 -29.04 -7.67 0.39
N TYR A 651 -28.65 -6.44 0.03
CA TYR A 651 -27.28 -6.11 -0.35
C TYR A 651 -26.39 -5.88 0.88
N LEU A 652 -25.18 -6.47 0.87
CA LEU A 652 -24.23 -6.42 1.99
C LEU A 652 -22.99 -5.60 1.64
N HIS A 653 -22.34 -5.02 2.65
CA HIS A 653 -21.18 -4.14 2.48
C HIS A 653 -19.93 -4.81 1.90
N SER A 654 -19.84 -6.14 1.93
CA SER A 654 -18.74 -6.87 1.30
C SER A 654 -18.88 -6.97 -0.22
N GLY A 655 -20.07 -6.71 -0.76
CA GLY A 655 -20.42 -6.91 -2.16
C GLY A 655 -21.42 -8.04 -2.36
N GLN A 656 -21.50 -8.99 -1.43
CA GLN A 656 -22.44 -10.09 -1.50
C GLN A 656 -23.91 -9.63 -1.40
N MET A 657 -24.81 -10.45 -1.92
CA MET A 657 -26.25 -10.28 -1.75
C MET A 657 -26.89 -11.54 -1.17
N PHE A 658 -27.70 -11.39 -0.13
CA PHE A 658 -28.58 -12.46 0.32
C PHE A 658 -29.88 -12.42 -0.47
N LEU A 659 -30.34 -13.59 -0.90
CA LEU A 659 -31.66 -13.83 -1.46
C LEU A 659 -32.40 -14.76 -0.49
N ILE A 660 -33.31 -14.20 0.31
CA ILE A 660 -34.05 -14.96 1.33
C ILE A 660 -35.33 -15.52 0.69
N LYS A 661 -35.54 -16.84 0.76
CA LYS A 661 -36.77 -17.50 0.27
C LYS A 661 -37.95 -17.17 1.19
N LYS A 662 -39.05 -16.66 0.62
CA LYS A 662 -40.26 -16.21 1.35
C LYS A 662 -41.17 -17.34 1.83
#